data_AF-A0A1J4L4G1-F1
#
_entry.id   AF-A0A1J4L4G1-F1
#
_cell.length_a   1.000
_cell.length_b   1.000
_cell.length_c   1.000
_cell.angle_alpha   90.00
_cell.angle_beta   90.00
_cell.angle_gamma   90.00
#
_symmetry.space_group_name_H-M   'P 1'
#
loop_
_entity.id
_entity.type
_entity.pdbx_description
1 polymer ?
#
loop_
_entity_poly.entity_id
_entity_poly.type
_entity_poly.pdbx_seq_one_letter_code
_entity_poly.pdbx_strand_id
1 'polypeptide(L)'
;MVVTVLNVIVNQDDVISRNRHCRFNIFNKLLKVVNLQNIDFQKFMFFAFISLVLSYNIYRGDCEAILDTYKYDLTKFIGGDPYIITGDDYTYYIRMCPEPGEGDRQDVFLMQCGKGSGKNCIDVITQNSLDYKPRNPQNFSEGLIYFADSEPYTENNNTYKTLDLTFDLICDPTAVDTKIDFTYVIDDQSSIGQITARGRTDAACPKTVPSPTPTPVYEPDCHYTDRKDDDSDIGIDGDLALLNDGPFGVKTHIIVDGVEKTLFYQACERMKCPPTYTCSSDIYSSAWLCDKDERTCDSYGVSVDDINLKPVSSSSLASGMIYRMEETTTGKSVNLTLWCSETYPDGHILWSDKGQINDDTLIIGGQAKEFCLKVIPTPNPPPVGGPCSFRESFNEELVSINLATYNLGNTGWTANVTVDATTSHPNSTLIYQPCGGIMCPADTYCDGDEDAEVWLCYTQNDFRECVGYGLYKNNVSISLYNPTDIDGGLLAHYTGDNRRFADVTIYCNQFLEPDTFELPNYVTLIDRRLSFYVSAKDACPATLPEPTKGPSPSASPVPISWHPKKPTKPVNPTPTPQPTVSPNFFLYDDTKYINLSLDELKQQIFSSKILVSHDKQGDYLNVSWHPWIRLGCPSGYNCGVFKYANMWTCWVEDDKTNYCHPTADNSISLEARLATSGDGISSGFILDYGGGYGFDTKFIVECNGFESESISFDDGADTTYYDDPRLSVIVDSSIACPKNFATPTLPPTPAPTPTIDPNAKPDRSFTSNEYDGKEIRFDLNDYSTYKSTVILSDNGNVIKSVLVYNPSGVQSCPDGYYCVTQEKSSLWNCINSTTRNNICIPIGDDRYGLKFTVPANSNDINKENHINKQTEINELYGIPNKVSVTYGGGYSDTSAIINLICDEGVSGFLFQTIGSIENNNYIYNVNTNAACPVDKSRKVISGGAIFLICVIIICVLYFAIGMIVNYVKDGIIMIPNAGFWNEFGLSISAAVAFLFSCGKTKEITLQSNYDKIT
;
A
#
# COMPACT_ATOMS: atom_id res chain seq x y z
N MET A 1 31.59 56.49 -6.89
CA MET A 1 30.81 57.12 -5.80
C MET A 1 31.11 56.30 -4.56
N VAL A 2 32.07 56.71 -3.73
CA VAL A 2 31.97 57.75 -2.66
C VAL A 2 30.94 57.29 -1.62
N VAL A 3 31.17 57.17 -0.31
CA VAL A 3 32.25 57.27 0.70
C VAL A 3 31.53 56.76 1.98
N THR A 4 31.96 55.70 2.68
CA THR A 4 32.80 55.69 3.91
C THR A 4 32.16 56.25 5.19
N VAL A 5 32.55 55.66 6.35
CA VAL A 5 32.80 56.27 7.69
C VAL A 5 31.59 56.35 8.65
N LEU A 6 31.59 56.13 9.99
CA LEU A 6 32.52 55.87 11.13
C LEU A 6 31.62 55.11 12.19
N ASN A 7 32.01 54.06 12.91
CA ASN A 7 32.93 53.97 14.07
C ASN A 7 32.47 54.74 15.34
N VAL A 8 32.42 54.05 16.52
CA VAL A 8 33.07 54.41 17.83
C VAL A 8 32.26 54.06 19.11
N ILE A 9 32.81 53.07 19.85
CA ILE A 9 33.22 53.01 21.30
C ILE A 9 32.19 53.15 22.44
N VAL A 10 32.29 52.20 23.40
CA VAL A 10 32.42 52.27 24.90
C VAL A 10 31.88 50.92 25.43
N ASN A 11 32.60 49.90 25.90
CA ASN A 11 33.67 49.69 26.89
C ASN A 11 33.24 49.81 28.37
N GLN A 12 33.66 48.82 29.17
CA GLN A 12 33.61 48.65 30.65
C GLN A 12 32.34 48.02 31.25
N ASP A 13 32.39 47.25 32.33
CA ASP A 13 33.36 46.36 33.01
C ASP A 13 32.61 45.86 34.27
N ASP A 14 32.98 44.67 34.73
CA ASP A 14 33.06 44.24 36.13
C ASP A 14 31.83 44.01 37.02
N VAL A 15 31.64 42.71 37.33
CA VAL A 15 31.92 42.04 38.62
C VAL A 15 31.23 42.56 39.89
N ILE A 16 30.71 41.59 40.67
CA ILE A 16 30.54 41.47 42.16
C ILE A 16 29.20 40.74 42.40
N SER A 17 29.16 39.43 42.64
CA SER A 17 29.45 38.69 43.87
C SER A 17 28.59 39.03 45.10
N ARG A 18 28.05 37.95 45.70
CA ARG A 18 27.80 37.71 47.15
C ARG A 18 26.42 38.00 47.78
N ASN A 19 25.80 36.88 48.17
CA ASN A 19 25.54 36.42 49.55
C ASN A 19 24.17 36.62 50.23
N ARG A 20 23.79 35.49 50.88
CA ARG A 20 23.10 35.30 52.18
C ARG A 20 21.57 35.38 52.20
N HIS A 21 20.90 34.23 52.42
CA HIS A 21 20.46 33.69 53.73
C HIS A 21 19.28 34.46 54.34
N CYS A 22 18.11 33.82 54.44
CA CYS A 22 17.48 33.48 55.73
C CYS A 22 16.24 32.58 55.57
N ARG A 23 16.12 31.65 56.51
CA ARG A 23 15.00 30.74 56.80
C ARG A 23 13.73 31.52 57.17
N PHE A 24 12.53 30.97 56.94
CA PHE A 24 11.70 30.38 58.00
C PHE A 24 10.39 29.72 57.51
N ASN A 25 10.14 28.54 58.09
CA ASN A 25 8.88 27.81 58.22
C ASN A 25 7.68 28.68 58.57
N ILE A 26 6.56 28.51 57.84
CA ILE A 26 5.19 28.59 58.38
C ILE A 26 4.33 27.50 57.72
N PHE A 27 4.41 26.28 58.26
CA PHE A 27 3.46 25.19 58.02
C PHE A 27 2.72 24.97 59.34
N ASN A 28 1.66 25.74 59.60
CA ASN A 28 0.61 25.47 60.59
C ASN A 28 -0.30 26.71 60.75
N LYS A 29 -1.28 26.86 59.85
CA LYS A 29 -2.57 27.56 60.08
C LYS A 29 -3.32 27.70 58.74
N LEU A 30 -4.03 26.66 58.33
CA LEU A 30 -5.18 26.77 57.41
C LEU A 30 -5.96 25.44 57.39
N LEU A 31 -6.35 24.99 58.57
CA LEU A 31 -7.31 23.91 58.75
C LEU A 31 -8.29 24.33 59.85
N LYS A 32 -9.20 25.23 59.48
CA LYS A 32 -10.49 25.46 60.14
C LYS A 32 -11.33 26.38 59.26
N VAL A 33 -12.59 25.97 59.06
CA VAL A 33 -13.68 26.63 58.31
C VAL A 33 -13.75 26.24 56.83
N VAL A 34 -14.39 25.11 56.52
CA VAL A 34 -15.65 25.06 55.74
C VAL A 34 -16.38 23.77 56.13
N ASN A 35 -17.64 23.92 56.53
CA ASN A 35 -18.57 22.85 56.86
C ASN A 35 -19.57 22.76 55.71
N LEU A 36 -19.42 21.78 54.82
CA LEU A 36 -20.43 21.44 53.81
C LEU A 36 -20.51 19.92 53.66
N GLN A 37 -21.72 19.42 53.83
CA GLN A 37 -22.12 18.01 53.79
C GLN A 37 -22.26 17.51 52.34
N ASN A 38 -21.99 16.21 52.17
CA ASN A 38 -22.38 15.34 51.03
C ASN A 38 -21.74 15.59 49.66
N ILE A 39 -20.75 14.75 49.32
CA ILE A 39 -20.77 13.71 48.26
C ILE A 39 -19.32 13.14 48.14
N ASP A 40 -19.23 11.90 47.68
CA ASP A 40 -18.15 10.89 47.69
C ASP A 40 -16.76 11.28 47.12
N PHE A 41 -16.16 12.39 47.57
CA PHE A 41 -14.84 12.85 47.09
C PHE A 41 -13.66 12.23 47.86
N GLN A 42 -13.87 11.80 49.11
CA GLN A 42 -12.79 11.19 49.91
C GLN A 42 -12.41 9.78 49.45
N LYS A 43 -13.34 8.98 48.89
CA LYS A 43 -12.97 7.65 48.36
C LYS A 43 -12.18 7.76 47.06
N PHE A 44 -12.48 8.76 46.22
CA PHE A 44 -11.76 8.98 44.97
C PHE A 44 -10.35 9.53 45.19
N MET A 45 -10.17 10.49 46.12
CA MET A 45 -8.83 10.98 46.50
C MET A 45 -8.01 9.95 47.30
N PHE A 46 -8.64 9.04 48.04
CA PHE A 46 -7.92 7.97 48.75
C PHE A 46 -7.52 6.81 47.82
N PHE A 47 -8.25 6.57 46.73
CA PHE A 47 -7.82 5.64 45.67
C PHE A 47 -6.73 6.25 44.77
N ALA A 48 -6.81 7.54 44.44
CA ALA A 48 -5.79 8.21 43.62
C ALA A 48 -4.42 8.35 44.31
N PHE A 49 -4.37 8.41 45.65
CA PHE A 49 -3.10 8.49 46.41
C PHE A 49 -2.44 7.13 46.70
N ILE A 50 -3.13 6.00 46.49
CA ILE A 50 -2.60 4.65 46.82
C ILE A 50 -2.02 3.93 45.60
N SER A 51 -2.23 4.47 44.39
CA SER A 51 -1.59 3.96 43.16
C SER A 51 -0.24 4.59 42.86
N LEU A 52 0.43 5.19 43.84
CA LEU A 52 1.89 5.41 43.75
C LEU A 52 2.53 4.03 43.73
N VAL A 53 2.71 3.49 42.53
CA VAL A 53 3.50 2.29 42.28
C VAL A 53 4.85 2.57 42.91
N LEU A 54 5.15 1.89 44.02
CA LEU A 54 6.43 2.04 44.70
C LEU A 54 7.51 1.62 43.71
N SER A 55 8.21 2.58 43.11
CA SER A 55 9.37 2.29 42.28
C SER A 55 10.52 1.88 43.19
N TYR A 56 11.13 0.74 42.89
CA TYR A 56 12.32 0.24 43.55
C TYR A 56 13.38 -0.06 42.49
N ASN A 57 14.65 0.10 42.85
CA ASN A 57 15.75 -0.25 41.95
C ASN A 57 15.72 -1.76 41.72
N ILE A 58 15.80 -2.20 40.46
CA ILE A 58 15.77 -3.61 40.11
C ILE A 58 17.03 -4.01 39.35
N TYR A 59 17.62 -5.12 39.76
CA TYR A 59 18.61 -5.85 38.97
C TYR A 59 18.03 -7.21 38.62
N ARG A 60 18.18 -7.59 37.35
CA ARG A 60 17.71 -8.85 36.78
C ARG A 60 18.92 -9.63 36.30
N GLY A 61 19.02 -10.87 36.75
CA GLY A 61 20.02 -11.83 36.30
C GLY A 61 19.37 -13.18 36.00
N ASP A 62 20.19 -14.13 35.56
CA ASP A 62 19.74 -15.48 35.23
C ASP A 62 19.35 -16.22 36.51
N CYS A 63 18.04 -16.35 36.74
CA CYS A 63 17.49 -16.92 37.97
C CYS A 63 17.89 -16.22 39.26
N GLU A 64 18.18 -14.92 39.20
CA GLU A 64 18.36 -14.10 40.39
C GLU A 64 17.86 -12.69 40.14
N ALA A 65 17.35 -12.04 41.18
CA ALA A 65 16.93 -10.65 41.10
C ALA A 65 17.26 -9.92 42.40
N ILE A 66 17.57 -8.63 42.30
CA ILE A 66 17.69 -7.74 43.45
C ILE A 66 16.60 -6.70 43.31
N LEU A 67 15.64 -6.71 44.24
CA LEU A 67 14.53 -5.77 44.29
C LEU A 67 14.76 -4.81 45.46
N ASP A 68 15.11 -3.55 45.16
CA ASP A 68 15.76 -2.61 46.06
C ASP A 68 16.95 -3.25 46.78
N THR A 69 16.86 -3.54 48.08
CA THR A 69 17.94 -4.15 48.87
C THR A 69 17.76 -5.65 49.05
N TYR A 70 16.77 -6.28 48.43
CA TYR A 70 16.37 -7.66 48.66
C TYR A 70 16.78 -8.55 47.48
N LYS A 71 17.82 -9.38 47.66
CA LYS A 71 18.26 -10.39 46.70
C LYS A 71 17.45 -11.67 46.84
N TYR A 72 16.82 -12.11 45.76
CA TYR A 72 16.25 -13.43 45.58
C TYR A 72 17.16 -14.25 44.66
N ASP A 73 17.37 -15.52 45.00
CA ASP A 73 18.35 -16.37 44.34
C ASP A 73 17.73 -17.74 44.06
N LEU A 74 17.25 -17.90 42.82
CA LEU A 74 16.63 -19.11 42.31
C LEU A 74 17.67 -20.04 41.65
N THR A 75 18.96 -19.69 41.64
CA THR A 75 20.01 -20.42 40.90
C THR A 75 20.16 -21.88 41.33
N LYS A 76 19.71 -22.25 42.53
CA LYS A 76 19.68 -23.66 42.97
C LYS A 76 18.77 -24.57 42.14
N PHE A 77 17.89 -23.99 41.32
CA PHE A 77 17.00 -24.72 40.41
C PHE A 77 17.57 -24.86 38.98
N ILE A 78 18.77 -24.31 38.71
CA ILE A 78 19.47 -24.49 37.44
C ILE A 78 19.79 -25.98 37.24
N GLY A 79 19.47 -26.50 36.05
CA GLY A 79 19.68 -27.91 35.71
C GLY A 79 18.73 -28.89 36.42
N GLY A 80 17.65 -28.40 37.04
CA GLY A 80 16.60 -29.25 37.59
C GLY A 80 15.72 -29.86 36.49
N ASP A 81 15.19 -31.07 36.74
CA ASP A 81 14.23 -31.71 35.83
C ASP A 81 12.99 -30.79 35.62
N PRO A 82 12.43 -30.74 34.40
CA PRO A 82 11.23 -29.98 34.16
C PRO A 82 10.05 -30.52 34.98
N TYR A 83 9.20 -29.61 35.44
CA TYR A 83 7.90 -29.94 35.99
C TYR A 83 6.98 -30.35 34.84
N ILE A 84 6.50 -31.59 34.87
CA ILE A 84 5.61 -32.14 33.85
C ILE A 84 4.19 -32.10 34.39
N ILE A 85 3.32 -31.38 33.69
CA ILE A 85 1.91 -31.22 34.07
C ILE A 85 1.06 -31.67 32.91
N THR A 86 0.10 -32.57 33.16
CA THR A 86 -0.82 -33.04 32.12
C THR A 86 -2.17 -32.37 32.33
N GLY A 87 -2.52 -31.43 31.46
CA GLY A 87 -3.85 -30.81 31.36
C GLY A 87 -4.84 -31.76 30.68
N ASP A 88 -5.95 -31.27 30.15
CA ASP A 88 -6.96 -32.11 29.47
C ASP A 88 -6.55 -32.49 28.03
N ASP A 89 -5.97 -31.56 27.29
CA ASP A 89 -5.53 -31.76 25.89
C ASP A 89 -4.01 -31.75 25.72
N TYR A 90 -3.29 -31.21 26.70
CA TYR A 90 -1.86 -30.90 26.62
C TYR A 90 -1.03 -31.48 27.77
N THR A 91 0.25 -31.66 27.49
CA THR A 91 1.31 -31.86 28.49
C THR A 91 2.24 -30.65 28.45
N TYR A 92 2.42 -30.02 29.59
CA TYR A 92 3.29 -28.86 29.79
C TYR A 92 4.59 -29.31 30.43
N TYR A 93 5.71 -28.84 29.88
CA TYR A 93 7.04 -28.98 30.44
C TYR A 93 7.49 -27.61 30.90
N ILE A 94 7.57 -27.43 32.23
CA ILE A 94 7.85 -26.14 32.84
C ILE A 94 9.21 -26.20 33.55
N ARG A 95 10.07 -25.22 33.29
CA ARG A 95 11.34 -25.02 33.99
C ARG A 95 11.31 -23.72 34.76
N MET A 96 12.00 -23.69 35.90
CA MET A 96 12.18 -22.47 36.68
C MET A 96 13.43 -21.70 36.29
N CYS A 97 14.43 -22.37 35.72
CA CYS A 97 15.74 -21.82 35.40
C CYS A 97 16.30 -22.44 34.13
N PRO A 98 17.19 -21.73 33.41
CA PRO A 98 17.75 -22.23 32.17
C PRO A 98 18.72 -23.38 32.45
N GLU A 99 18.92 -24.25 31.46
CA GLU A 99 19.92 -25.33 31.51
C GLU A 99 21.21 -24.87 30.83
N PRO A 100 22.39 -24.96 31.50
CA PRO A 100 23.64 -24.62 30.85
C PRO A 100 24.05 -25.72 29.84
N GLY A 101 24.17 -25.37 28.56
CA GLY A 101 24.94 -26.14 27.57
C GLY A 101 24.20 -26.86 26.41
N GLU A 102 22.89 -26.69 26.21
CA GLU A 102 22.11 -27.33 25.12
C GLU A 102 21.57 -26.38 24.01
N GLY A 103 22.42 -25.71 23.22
CA GLY A 103 22.00 -24.94 22.02
C GLY A 103 20.87 -23.91 22.24
N ASP A 104 20.02 -23.69 21.22
CA ASP A 104 18.91 -22.71 21.22
C ASP A 104 17.70 -23.10 22.09
N ARG A 105 17.62 -24.34 22.60
CA ARG A 105 16.52 -24.75 23.49
C ARG A 105 16.82 -24.53 24.98
N GLN A 106 17.99 -23.99 25.31
CA GLN A 106 18.38 -23.67 26.70
C GLN A 106 17.45 -22.64 27.34
N ASP A 107 16.87 -21.76 26.54
CA ASP A 107 16.10 -20.63 27.00
C ASP A 107 14.60 -20.90 27.04
N VAL A 108 14.12 -22.12 26.77
CA VAL A 108 12.68 -22.45 26.83
C VAL A 108 12.26 -22.84 28.24
N PHE A 109 11.33 -22.07 28.82
CA PHE A 109 10.82 -22.26 30.19
C PHE A 109 9.45 -22.88 30.24
N LEU A 110 8.64 -22.70 29.20
CA LEU A 110 7.36 -23.37 29.03
C LEU A 110 7.29 -23.96 27.64
N MET A 111 7.09 -25.28 27.56
CA MET A 111 6.82 -25.98 26.31
C MET A 111 5.48 -26.70 26.44
N GLN A 112 4.61 -26.55 25.44
CA GLN A 112 3.31 -27.22 25.35
C GLN A 112 3.37 -28.32 24.29
N CYS A 113 2.97 -29.55 24.65
CA CYS A 113 2.92 -30.69 23.74
C CYS A 113 1.53 -31.31 23.73
N GLY A 114 0.95 -31.56 22.56
CA GLY A 114 -0.36 -32.20 22.47
C GLY A 114 -0.35 -33.64 23.00
N LYS A 115 -1.46 -34.10 23.61
CA LYS A 115 -1.61 -35.50 24.04
C LYS A 115 -1.67 -36.47 22.86
N GLY A 116 -0.80 -37.49 22.87
CA GLY A 116 -0.73 -38.58 21.89
C GLY A 116 0.67 -38.80 21.32
N SER A 117 0.97 -40.00 20.81
CA SER A 117 2.26 -40.30 20.18
C SER A 117 2.40 -39.55 18.84
N GLY A 118 3.48 -38.79 18.67
CA GLY A 118 3.83 -38.12 17.39
C GLY A 118 3.27 -36.71 17.22
N LYS A 119 2.81 -36.05 18.29
CA LYS A 119 2.37 -34.64 18.23
C LYS A 119 3.55 -33.68 18.42
N ASN A 120 3.50 -32.56 17.69
CA ASN A 120 4.47 -31.48 17.77
C ASN A 120 4.37 -30.77 19.13
N CYS A 121 5.52 -30.36 19.65
CA CYS A 121 5.61 -29.45 20.80
C CYS A 121 5.90 -28.04 20.29
N ILE A 122 5.44 -27.04 21.04
CA ILE A 122 5.70 -25.63 20.78
C ILE A 122 6.40 -25.03 22.00
N ASP A 123 7.37 -24.16 21.73
CA ASP A 123 8.07 -23.38 22.74
C ASP A 123 7.22 -22.13 23.00
N VAL A 124 6.72 -21.96 24.23
CA VAL A 124 5.70 -20.95 24.57
C VAL A 124 6.31 -19.74 25.26
N ILE A 125 7.19 -19.97 26.24
CA ILE A 125 7.87 -18.89 26.98
C ILE A 125 9.36 -19.14 26.93
N THR A 126 10.10 -18.09 26.60
CA THR A 126 11.56 -18.08 26.64
C THR A 126 12.09 -17.33 27.86
N GLN A 127 13.40 -17.43 28.12
CA GLN A 127 14.09 -16.74 29.20
C GLN A 127 13.91 -15.21 29.15
N ASN A 128 13.67 -14.67 27.96
CA ASN A 128 13.68 -13.23 27.71
C ASN A 128 12.41 -12.53 28.20
N SER A 129 11.31 -13.26 28.30
CA SER A 129 10.00 -12.77 28.76
C SER A 129 9.87 -12.77 30.29
N LEU A 130 10.82 -13.38 31.02
CA LEU A 130 10.71 -13.58 32.46
C LEU A 130 11.13 -12.34 33.27
N ASP A 131 10.23 -11.88 34.15
CA ASP A 131 10.46 -10.79 35.08
C ASP A 131 10.07 -11.14 36.54
N TYR A 132 10.41 -10.24 37.46
CA TYR A 132 10.38 -10.40 38.89
C TYR A 132 9.62 -9.25 39.56
N LYS A 133 8.74 -9.57 40.51
CA LYS A 133 8.12 -8.57 41.39
C LYS A 133 7.93 -9.14 42.80
N PRO A 134 7.98 -8.32 43.87
CA PRO A 134 7.73 -8.82 45.20
C PRO A 134 6.28 -9.29 45.30
N ARG A 135 6.04 -10.38 46.02
CA ARG A 135 4.67 -10.85 46.30
C ARG A 135 3.84 -9.78 47.03
N ASN A 136 4.51 -8.99 47.88
CA ASN A 136 3.93 -7.84 48.57
C ASN A 136 4.90 -6.65 48.49
N PRO A 137 4.59 -5.59 47.74
CA PRO A 137 5.44 -4.40 47.63
C PRO A 137 5.71 -3.68 48.95
N GLN A 138 4.89 -3.93 49.98
CA GLN A 138 5.09 -3.38 51.33
C GLN A 138 5.90 -4.31 52.24
N ASN A 139 6.11 -5.57 51.84
CA ASN A 139 6.80 -6.58 52.63
C ASN A 139 7.50 -7.62 51.73
N PHE A 140 8.73 -7.31 51.32
CA PHE A 140 9.57 -8.18 50.48
C PHE A 140 9.86 -9.55 51.10
N SER A 141 9.71 -9.70 52.43
CA SER A 141 9.93 -10.98 53.11
C SER A 141 8.81 -12.02 52.87
N GLU A 142 7.69 -11.64 52.27
CA GLU A 142 6.58 -12.57 52.00
C GLU A 142 6.84 -13.52 50.82
N GLY A 143 7.77 -13.17 49.93
CA GLY A 143 8.14 -13.98 48.79
C GLY A 143 8.28 -13.18 47.51
N LEU A 144 8.30 -13.90 46.40
CA LEU A 144 8.61 -13.42 45.06
C LEU A 144 7.57 -13.94 44.07
N ILE A 145 7.16 -13.09 43.14
CA ILE A 145 6.46 -13.50 41.92
C ILE A 145 7.47 -13.47 40.78
N TYR A 146 7.62 -14.60 40.11
CA TYR A 146 8.46 -14.76 38.93
C TYR A 146 7.55 -15.14 37.77
N PHE A 147 7.45 -14.30 36.75
CA PHE A 147 6.39 -14.37 35.75
C PHE A 147 6.88 -14.03 34.35
N ALA A 148 6.18 -14.49 33.33
CA ALA A 148 6.39 -14.15 31.94
C ALA A 148 5.06 -14.15 31.21
N ASP A 149 4.91 -13.20 30.30
CA ASP A 149 3.84 -13.19 29.33
C ASP A 149 4.37 -13.89 28.07
N SER A 150 3.53 -14.67 27.39
CA SER A 150 3.99 -15.45 26.24
C SER A 150 3.75 -14.73 24.92
N GLU A 151 4.60 -14.96 23.93
CA GLU A 151 4.29 -14.56 22.55
C GLU A 151 3.13 -15.39 21.96
N PRO A 152 2.27 -14.79 21.12
CA PRO A 152 1.16 -15.49 20.49
C PRO A 152 1.61 -16.65 19.62
N TYR A 153 0.94 -17.79 19.75
CA TYR A 153 1.17 -18.97 18.93
C TYR A 153 -0.14 -19.52 18.36
N THR A 154 -0.07 -20.25 17.24
CA THR A 154 -1.25 -20.81 16.56
C THR A 154 -1.50 -22.26 16.93
N GLU A 155 -2.74 -22.59 17.34
CA GLU A 155 -3.17 -23.97 17.58
C GLU A 155 -3.68 -24.66 16.29
N ASN A 156 -4.31 -23.92 15.38
CA ASN A 156 -5.00 -24.44 14.17
C ASN A 156 -4.85 -23.53 12.93
N ASN A 157 -3.64 -23.04 12.62
CA ASN A 157 -3.30 -22.10 11.54
C ASN A 157 -4.03 -20.74 11.50
N ASN A 158 -5.15 -20.57 12.20
CA ASN A 158 -6.03 -19.39 12.07
C ASN A 158 -6.46 -18.75 13.41
N THR A 159 -6.05 -19.31 14.55
CA THR A 159 -6.41 -18.78 15.87
C THR A 159 -5.15 -18.64 16.72
N TYR A 160 -4.84 -17.40 17.09
CA TYR A 160 -3.74 -17.07 17.99
C TYR A 160 -4.18 -17.22 19.45
N LYS A 161 -3.27 -17.72 20.28
CA LYS A 161 -3.41 -17.80 21.73
C LYS A 161 -2.12 -17.34 22.39
N THR A 162 -2.25 -16.76 23.58
CA THR A 162 -1.15 -16.62 24.53
C THR A 162 -1.39 -17.57 25.71
N LEU A 163 -0.32 -17.92 26.42
CA LEU A 163 -0.32 -18.76 27.60
C LEU A 163 0.78 -18.28 28.57
N ASP A 164 0.39 -17.37 29.45
CA ASP A 164 1.31 -16.74 30.40
C ASP A 164 1.70 -17.68 31.53
N LEU A 165 2.84 -17.44 32.18
CA LEU A 165 3.33 -18.24 33.29
C LEU A 165 3.60 -17.37 34.51
N THR A 166 3.08 -17.79 35.65
CA THR A 166 3.34 -17.14 36.94
C THR A 166 3.74 -18.15 38.00
N PHE A 167 4.96 -18.03 38.51
CA PHE A 167 5.40 -18.67 39.74
C PHE A 167 5.12 -17.75 40.93
N ASP A 168 4.16 -18.13 41.76
CA ASP A 168 3.85 -17.45 43.02
C ASP A 168 4.60 -18.13 44.18
N LEU A 169 5.82 -17.66 44.46
CA LEU A 169 6.75 -18.28 45.40
C LEU A 169 6.65 -17.63 46.79
N ILE A 170 6.22 -18.44 47.76
CA ILE A 170 6.11 -18.03 49.17
C ILE A 170 7.45 -18.27 49.87
N CYS A 171 7.96 -17.26 50.57
CA CYS A 171 9.14 -17.44 51.42
C CYS A 171 8.83 -18.43 52.56
N ASP A 172 9.56 -19.53 52.57
CA ASP A 172 9.55 -20.50 53.67
C ASP A 172 10.99 -20.97 53.95
N PRO A 173 11.66 -20.43 54.99
CA PRO A 173 13.04 -20.79 55.30
C PRO A 173 13.26 -22.28 55.62
N THR A 174 12.18 -23.04 55.84
CA THR A 174 12.26 -24.48 56.12
C THR A 174 12.16 -25.35 54.87
N ALA A 175 11.72 -24.78 53.74
CA ALA A 175 11.55 -25.47 52.46
C ALA A 175 12.83 -25.45 51.61
N VAL A 176 13.87 -26.13 52.11
CA VAL A 176 15.24 -26.18 51.54
C VAL A 176 15.44 -27.17 50.39
N ASP A 177 14.37 -27.83 49.93
CA ASP A 177 14.44 -28.84 48.88
C ASP A 177 14.85 -28.22 47.52
N THR A 178 15.45 -29.02 46.64
CA THR A 178 15.82 -28.62 45.27
C THR A 178 14.66 -28.72 44.29
N LYS A 179 13.52 -29.28 44.73
CA LYS A 179 12.27 -29.34 43.97
C LYS A 179 11.14 -28.70 44.76
N ILE A 180 10.36 -27.84 44.12
CA ILE A 180 9.20 -27.19 44.75
C ILE A 180 7.96 -28.06 44.51
N ASP A 181 7.17 -28.28 45.56
CA ASP A 181 5.82 -28.84 45.43
C ASP A 181 4.83 -27.72 45.06
N PHE A 182 4.44 -27.70 43.79
CA PHE A 182 3.59 -26.66 43.22
C PHE A 182 2.12 -27.08 43.21
N THR A 183 1.25 -26.15 43.58
CA THR A 183 -0.18 -26.20 43.24
C THR A 183 -0.39 -25.42 41.95
N TYR A 184 -0.97 -26.06 40.94
CA TYR A 184 -1.19 -25.46 39.63
C TYR A 184 -2.64 -25.03 39.41
N VAL A 185 -2.81 -23.89 38.76
CA VAL A 185 -4.06 -23.44 38.14
C VAL A 185 -3.75 -23.21 36.66
N ILE A 186 -4.50 -23.85 35.77
CA ILE A 186 -4.28 -23.79 34.32
C ILE A 186 -5.57 -23.31 33.67
N ASP A 187 -5.47 -22.23 32.90
CA ASP A 187 -6.45 -21.81 31.93
C ASP A 187 -5.81 -21.85 30.54
N ASP A 188 -6.05 -22.92 29.78
CA ASP A 188 -5.52 -23.11 28.42
C ASP A 188 -6.63 -23.11 27.34
N GLN A 189 -7.85 -22.82 27.76
CA GLN A 189 -9.04 -22.77 26.89
C GLN A 189 -9.34 -21.34 26.43
N SER A 190 -8.97 -20.35 27.23
CA SER A 190 -9.04 -18.93 26.88
C SER A 190 -8.07 -18.58 25.73
N SER A 191 -8.36 -17.49 25.01
CA SER A 191 -7.42 -16.92 24.02
C SER A 191 -6.19 -16.30 24.68
N ILE A 192 -6.36 -15.83 25.92
CA ILE A 192 -5.29 -15.36 26.80
C ILE A 192 -5.25 -16.34 27.97
N GLY A 193 -4.48 -17.41 27.80
CA GLY A 193 -4.33 -18.46 28.78
C GLY A 193 -3.33 -18.07 29.87
N GLN A 194 -3.39 -18.77 31.01
CA GLN A 194 -2.44 -18.58 32.09
C GLN A 194 -2.18 -19.87 32.88
N ILE A 195 -0.93 -20.12 33.22
CA ILE A 195 -0.48 -21.14 34.17
C ILE A 195 0.05 -20.44 35.43
N THR A 196 -0.63 -20.63 36.56
CA THR A 196 -0.12 -20.20 37.87
C THR A 196 0.39 -21.40 38.66
N ALA A 197 1.68 -21.39 38.98
CA ALA A 197 2.35 -22.37 39.83
C ALA A 197 2.65 -21.74 41.21
N ARG A 198 1.91 -22.14 42.24
CA ARG A 198 2.09 -21.62 43.61
C ARG A 198 2.85 -22.61 44.48
N GLY A 199 3.94 -22.17 45.11
CA GLY A 199 4.81 -23.04 45.90
C GLY A 199 5.50 -22.33 47.06
N ARG A 200 6.12 -23.10 47.96
CA ARG A 200 6.91 -22.61 49.10
C ARG A 200 8.37 -22.98 48.92
N THR A 201 9.29 -22.04 49.11
CA THR A 201 10.73 -22.33 49.05
C THR A 201 11.56 -21.32 49.85
N ASP A 202 12.72 -21.75 50.35
CA ASP A 202 13.69 -20.87 51.01
C ASP A 202 14.39 -19.91 50.03
N ALA A 203 14.47 -20.25 48.74
CA ALA A 203 15.01 -19.38 47.70
C ALA A 203 14.18 -18.10 47.46
N ALA A 204 12.90 -18.12 47.84
CA ALA A 204 12.01 -16.96 47.80
C ALA A 204 12.15 -16.08 49.06
N CYS A 205 12.99 -16.46 50.03
CA CYS A 205 13.31 -15.63 51.19
C CYS A 205 14.49 -14.72 50.85
N PRO A 206 14.28 -13.39 50.83
CA PRO A 206 15.31 -12.50 50.35
C PRO A 206 16.50 -12.37 51.31
N LYS A 207 17.68 -12.11 50.76
CA LYS A 207 18.88 -11.69 51.50
C LYS A 207 19.10 -10.21 51.28
N THR A 208 19.46 -9.46 52.33
CA THR A 208 19.77 -8.04 52.17
C THR A 208 21.14 -7.83 51.53
N VAL A 209 21.17 -7.06 50.45
CA VAL A 209 22.36 -6.69 49.66
C VAL A 209 22.33 -5.18 49.36
N PRO A 210 23.44 -4.56 48.93
CA PRO A 210 23.41 -3.19 48.44
C PRO A 210 22.40 -3.04 47.29
N SER A 211 21.61 -1.97 47.32
CA SER A 211 20.64 -1.65 46.25
C SER A 211 21.37 -1.45 44.93
N PRO A 212 20.87 -1.98 43.80
CA PRO A 212 21.50 -1.77 42.52
C PRO A 212 21.49 -0.29 42.16
N THR A 213 22.40 0.12 41.30
CA THR A 213 22.37 1.50 40.78
C THR A 213 21.04 1.68 40.05
N PRO A 214 20.28 2.77 40.33
CA PRO A 214 19.03 3.03 39.63
C PRO A 214 19.28 2.99 38.12
N THR A 215 18.45 2.27 37.38
CA THR A 215 18.39 2.43 35.93
C THR A 215 18.15 3.92 35.67
N PRO A 216 18.95 4.60 34.83
CA PRO A 216 18.69 5.99 34.53
C PRO A 216 17.26 6.11 34.00
N VAL A 217 16.52 7.11 34.48
CA VAL A 217 15.12 7.34 34.07
C VAL A 217 15.08 7.39 32.55
N TYR A 218 14.21 6.55 31.99
CA TYR A 218 13.99 6.41 30.56
C TYR A 218 12.49 6.34 30.38
N GLU A 219 11.91 7.44 29.93
CA GLU A 219 10.47 7.64 29.80
C GLU A 219 10.25 8.35 28.46
N PRO A 220 10.52 7.66 27.33
CA PRO A 220 10.15 8.16 26.01
C PRO A 220 8.63 8.29 25.90
N ASP A 221 8.17 9.17 25.01
CA ASP A 221 6.74 9.31 24.74
C ASP A 221 6.27 8.23 23.77
N CYS A 222 5.68 7.16 24.29
CA CYS A 222 5.29 5.95 23.54
C CYS A 222 3.99 6.07 22.78
N HIS A 223 3.22 7.13 23.05
CA HIS A 223 1.88 7.28 22.52
C HIS A 223 1.95 8.01 21.19
N TYR A 224 1.33 7.42 20.17
CA TYR A 224 1.26 8.00 18.84
C TYR A 224 -0.19 8.05 18.38
N THR A 225 -0.64 9.21 17.92
CA THR A 225 -1.98 9.41 17.34
C THR A 225 -1.86 10.11 16.00
N ASP A 226 -2.55 9.62 14.98
CA ASP A 226 -2.54 10.22 13.65
C ASP A 226 -3.91 10.00 13.01
N ARG A 227 -4.60 11.09 12.68
CA ARG A 227 -5.95 11.07 12.10
C ARG A 227 -5.85 11.11 10.58
N LYS A 228 -6.80 10.45 9.91
CA LYS A 228 -6.86 10.50 8.46
C LYS A 228 -7.28 11.91 7.99
N ASP A 229 -6.60 12.44 6.98
CA ASP A 229 -6.83 13.81 6.47
C ASP A 229 -8.27 14.04 5.94
N ASP A 230 -8.89 13.02 5.34
CA ASP A 230 -10.25 13.08 4.80
C ASP A 230 -11.34 12.65 5.80
N ASP A 231 -10.98 11.92 6.85
CA ASP A 231 -11.86 11.46 7.93
C ASP A 231 -11.15 11.57 9.29
N SER A 232 -11.34 12.72 9.93
CA SER A 232 -10.74 13.01 11.24
C SER A 232 -11.14 12.08 12.36
N ASP A 233 -12.25 11.36 12.25
CA ASP A 233 -12.75 10.51 13.33
C ASP A 233 -12.11 9.12 13.29
N ILE A 234 -11.35 8.82 12.23
CA ILE A 234 -10.65 7.55 12.01
C ILE A 234 -9.14 7.81 11.92
N GLY A 235 -8.34 6.93 12.49
CA GLY A 235 -6.89 7.02 12.39
C GLY A 235 -6.18 5.92 13.15
N ILE A 236 -4.89 6.10 13.38
CA ILE A 236 -4.06 5.25 14.21
C ILE A 236 -3.92 5.91 15.58
N ASP A 237 -4.10 5.13 16.64
CA ASP A 237 -3.89 5.57 18.02
C ASP A 237 -3.21 4.42 18.77
N GLY A 238 -1.89 4.37 18.66
CA GLY A 238 -1.05 3.27 19.12
C GLY A 238 -0.22 3.66 20.34
N ASP A 239 0.02 2.71 21.24
CA ASP A 239 0.97 2.87 22.34
C ASP A 239 2.09 1.83 22.19
N LEU A 240 3.26 2.30 21.78
CA LEU A 240 4.43 1.45 21.58
C LEU A 240 4.91 0.78 22.89
N ALA A 241 4.53 1.29 24.06
CA ALA A 241 4.87 0.66 25.32
C ALA A 241 4.20 -0.72 25.48
N LEU A 242 3.04 -0.93 24.84
CA LEU A 242 2.34 -2.20 24.83
C LEU A 242 3.10 -3.28 24.06
N LEU A 243 3.96 -2.89 23.11
CA LEU A 243 4.76 -3.79 22.29
C LEU A 243 6.11 -4.19 22.93
N ASN A 244 6.36 -3.74 24.16
CA ASN A 244 7.50 -4.19 24.94
C ASN A 244 7.18 -5.52 25.62
N ASP A 245 8.07 -6.50 25.50
CA ASP A 245 7.99 -7.73 26.30
C ASP A 245 9.25 -7.89 27.17
N GLY A 246 9.05 -8.44 28.36
CA GLY A 246 10.08 -8.84 29.30
C GLY A 246 11.17 -7.79 29.59
N PRO A 247 12.23 -8.19 30.31
CA PRO A 247 13.39 -7.32 30.52
C PRO A 247 14.41 -7.31 29.37
N PHE A 248 14.32 -8.27 28.44
CA PHE A 248 15.22 -8.43 27.31
C PHE A 248 14.52 -8.35 25.96
N GLY A 249 13.30 -7.80 25.94
CA GLY A 249 12.54 -7.62 24.71
C GLY A 249 11.95 -8.89 24.13
N VAL A 250 11.17 -8.66 23.09
CA VAL A 250 10.63 -9.71 22.22
C VAL A 250 11.80 -10.35 21.48
N LYS A 251 11.93 -11.68 21.59
CA LYS A 251 12.90 -12.47 20.84
C LYS A 251 12.23 -13.01 19.57
N THR A 252 12.73 -12.63 18.40
CA THR A 252 12.25 -13.14 17.12
C THR A 252 13.39 -13.68 16.24
N HIS A 253 13.07 -14.67 15.41
CA HIS A 253 14.00 -15.29 14.47
C HIS A 253 13.77 -14.71 13.07
N ILE A 254 14.83 -14.19 12.47
CA ILE A 254 14.75 -13.49 11.18
C ILE A 254 15.89 -13.92 10.26
N ILE A 255 15.65 -13.88 8.94
CA ILE A 255 16.61 -14.17 7.90
C ILE A 255 17.04 -12.83 7.30
N VAL A 256 18.26 -12.42 7.58
CA VAL A 256 18.84 -11.15 7.10
C VAL A 256 19.85 -11.47 6.00
N ASP A 257 19.57 -11.03 4.77
CA ASP A 257 20.43 -11.27 3.61
C ASP A 257 20.80 -12.76 3.40
N GLY A 258 19.86 -13.65 3.73
CA GLY A 258 20.02 -15.11 3.63
C GLY A 258 20.70 -15.77 4.82
N VAL A 259 21.02 -15.03 5.88
CA VAL A 259 21.65 -15.54 7.12
C VAL A 259 20.63 -15.51 8.26
N GLU A 260 20.49 -16.62 8.99
CA GLU A 260 19.65 -16.68 10.19
C GLU A 260 20.26 -15.83 11.32
N LYS A 261 19.43 -14.95 11.88
CA LYS A 261 19.75 -14.07 13.01
C LYS A 261 18.63 -14.13 14.05
N THR A 262 18.92 -13.62 15.24
CA THR A 262 17.92 -13.38 16.28
C THR A 262 17.87 -11.89 16.58
N LEU A 263 16.68 -11.31 16.52
CA LEU A 263 16.43 -9.92 16.91
C LEU A 263 15.79 -9.93 18.31
N PHE A 264 16.37 -9.15 19.22
CA PHE A 264 15.76 -8.79 20.49
C PHE A 264 15.30 -7.35 20.41
N TYR A 265 14.03 -7.09 20.69
CA TYR A 265 13.39 -5.82 20.38
C TYR A 265 12.50 -5.30 21.51
N GLN A 266 12.65 -4.01 21.82
CA GLN A 266 11.72 -3.23 22.64
C GLN A 266 11.38 -1.95 21.92
N ALA A 267 10.09 -1.73 21.68
CA ALA A 267 9.63 -0.58 20.93
C ALA A 267 9.84 0.72 21.70
N CYS A 268 9.53 0.73 22.99
CA CYS A 268 9.54 1.94 23.80
C CYS A 268 10.34 1.80 25.11
N GLU A 269 11.19 0.79 25.17
CA GLU A 269 12.09 0.55 26.29
C GLU A 269 13.48 0.20 25.77
N ARG A 270 14.42 0.05 26.70
CA ARG A 270 15.79 -0.35 26.38
C ARG A 270 16.24 -1.51 27.25
N MET A 271 16.92 -2.45 26.63
CA MET A 271 17.43 -3.66 27.27
C MET A 271 18.95 -3.68 27.30
N LYS A 272 19.50 -4.41 28.29
CA LYS A 272 20.92 -4.77 28.30
C LYS A 272 21.20 -5.83 27.25
N CYS A 273 22.49 -6.15 27.06
CA CYS A 273 22.90 -7.29 26.27
C CYS A 273 22.08 -8.55 26.62
N PRO A 274 21.44 -9.22 25.65
CA PRO A 274 20.64 -10.41 25.91
C PRO A 274 21.45 -11.49 26.63
N PRO A 275 20.86 -12.23 27.58
CA PRO A 275 21.55 -13.33 28.27
C PRO A 275 22.09 -14.34 27.27
N THR A 276 23.23 -14.97 27.58
CA THR A 276 23.94 -15.96 26.72
C THR A 276 24.63 -15.40 25.48
N TYR A 277 24.52 -14.11 25.18
CA TYR A 277 25.21 -13.45 24.08
C TYR A 277 26.36 -12.55 24.55
N THR A 278 27.31 -12.28 23.65
CA THR A 278 28.37 -11.30 23.84
C THR A 278 28.10 -10.08 22.95
N CYS A 279 27.87 -8.92 23.55
CA CYS A 279 27.58 -7.71 22.79
C CYS A 279 28.83 -6.89 22.50
N SER A 280 28.83 -6.14 21.40
CA SER A 280 29.93 -5.25 21.01
C SER A 280 30.15 -4.07 21.97
N SER A 281 29.19 -3.80 22.86
CA SER A 281 29.27 -2.79 23.91
C SER A 281 28.39 -3.14 25.12
N ASP A 282 28.72 -2.56 26.28
CA ASP A 282 27.95 -2.70 27.53
C ASP A 282 26.79 -1.68 27.65
N ILE A 283 26.39 -1.05 26.54
CA ILE A 283 25.33 -0.04 26.53
C ILE A 283 23.94 -0.70 26.51
N TYR A 284 22.91 0.11 26.76
CA TYR A 284 21.53 -0.31 26.52
C TYR A 284 21.21 -0.18 25.03
N SER A 285 20.41 -1.09 24.48
CA SER A 285 19.85 -1.03 23.12
C SER A 285 18.35 -1.26 23.18
N SER A 286 17.62 -0.75 22.20
CA SER A 286 16.21 -1.11 21.97
C SER A 286 16.08 -2.19 20.90
N ALA A 287 17.11 -2.36 20.06
CA ALA A 287 17.20 -3.45 19.08
C ALA A 287 18.60 -4.09 19.10
N TRP A 288 18.69 -5.36 19.48
CA TRP A 288 19.92 -6.16 19.35
C TRP A 288 19.76 -7.19 18.23
N LEU A 289 20.61 -7.10 17.20
CA LEU A 289 20.69 -8.11 16.15
C LEU A 289 21.85 -9.06 16.45
N CYS A 290 21.51 -10.33 16.68
CA CYS A 290 22.43 -11.34 17.17
C CYS A 290 22.69 -12.43 16.14
N ASP A 291 23.95 -12.82 16.01
CA ASP A 291 24.35 -14.01 15.27
C ASP A 291 24.04 -15.28 16.07
N LYS A 292 23.31 -16.20 15.45
CA LYS A 292 22.85 -17.45 16.09
C LYS A 292 24.00 -18.38 16.44
N ASP A 293 25.02 -18.46 15.58
CA ASP A 293 26.14 -19.40 15.70
C ASP A 293 27.27 -18.81 16.55
N GLU A 294 27.64 -17.54 16.30
CA GLU A 294 28.73 -16.86 17.01
C GLU A 294 28.30 -16.35 18.39
N ARG A 295 26.99 -16.26 18.65
CA ARG A 295 26.41 -15.70 19.89
C ARG A 295 26.91 -14.28 20.17
N THR A 296 27.13 -13.50 19.12
CA THR A 296 27.51 -12.08 19.20
C THR A 296 26.36 -11.19 18.78
N CYS A 297 26.16 -10.06 19.47
CA CYS A 297 25.11 -9.10 19.14
C CYS A 297 25.66 -7.70 18.86
N ASP A 298 25.03 -7.01 17.92
CA ASP A 298 25.24 -5.60 17.65
C ASP A 298 23.96 -4.79 17.92
N SER A 299 24.13 -3.60 18.47
CA SER A 299 23.04 -2.64 18.65
C SER A 299 22.73 -2.00 17.30
N TYR A 300 21.45 -1.99 16.95
CA TYR A 300 20.92 -1.33 15.75
C TYR A 300 20.03 -0.13 16.08
N GLY A 301 19.93 0.27 17.34
CA GLY A 301 19.12 1.43 17.70
C GLY A 301 18.76 1.46 19.16
N VAL A 302 18.74 2.67 19.69
CA VAL A 302 18.17 2.99 21.00
C VAL A 302 16.96 3.85 20.71
N SER A 303 15.81 3.50 21.26
CA SER A 303 14.67 4.40 21.30
C SER A 303 15.15 5.69 22.01
N VAL A 304 14.82 6.85 21.45
CA VAL A 304 15.25 8.16 21.97
C VAL A 304 14.05 8.86 22.59
N ASP A 305 14.29 9.99 23.26
CA ASP A 305 13.24 10.74 23.95
C ASP A 305 12.07 11.13 23.03
N ASP A 306 12.30 11.28 21.72
CA ASP A 306 11.29 11.60 20.71
C ASP A 306 11.15 10.44 19.71
N ILE A 307 9.99 9.79 19.70
CA ILE A 307 9.74 8.64 18.83
C ILE A 307 9.71 9.07 17.37
N ASN A 308 10.57 8.49 16.54
CA ASN A 308 10.58 8.74 15.11
C ASN A 308 9.68 7.74 14.38
N LEU A 309 8.37 7.96 14.51
CA LEU A 309 7.33 7.17 13.85
C LEU A 309 6.69 8.00 12.73
N LYS A 310 6.59 7.43 11.53
CA LYS A 310 6.09 8.11 10.33
C LYS A 310 5.19 7.19 9.52
N PRO A 311 4.12 7.68 8.89
CA PRO A 311 3.37 6.86 7.96
C PRO A 311 4.27 6.43 6.79
N VAL A 312 4.12 5.19 6.32
CA VAL A 312 4.81 4.68 5.13
C VAL A 312 4.46 5.52 3.91
N SER A 313 3.20 5.98 3.84
CA SER A 313 2.64 6.79 2.77
C SER A 313 1.96 8.01 3.38
N SER A 314 2.32 9.22 2.96
CA SER A 314 1.66 10.43 3.45
C SER A 314 0.19 10.54 3.00
N SER A 315 -0.23 9.72 2.03
CA SER A 315 -1.62 9.71 1.55
C SER A 315 -2.51 8.66 2.23
N SER A 316 -1.94 7.75 3.01
CA SER A 316 -2.69 6.62 3.59
C SER A 316 -2.01 6.09 4.85
N LEU A 317 -2.74 6.14 5.96
CA LEU A 317 -2.33 5.52 7.23
C LEU A 317 -2.44 3.98 7.19
N ALA A 318 -3.28 3.43 6.31
CA ALA A 318 -3.41 1.97 6.12
C ALA A 318 -2.12 1.31 5.61
N SER A 319 -1.25 2.08 4.96
CA SER A 319 0.04 1.64 4.43
C SER A 319 1.01 1.18 5.51
N GLY A 320 0.67 1.41 6.78
CA GLY A 320 1.49 1.12 7.94
C GLY A 320 2.37 2.29 8.35
N MET A 321 3.12 2.07 9.43
CA MET A 321 3.99 3.06 10.06
C MET A 321 5.44 2.58 10.05
N ILE A 322 6.38 3.45 9.72
CA ILE A 322 7.82 3.20 9.83
C ILE A 322 8.30 3.78 11.16
N TYR A 323 8.75 2.90 12.04
CA TYR A 323 9.43 3.28 13.27
C TYR A 323 10.94 3.18 13.09
N ARG A 324 11.64 4.31 13.23
CA ARG A 324 13.09 4.38 13.11
C ARG A 324 13.77 4.56 14.46
N MET A 325 14.76 3.73 14.75
CA MET A 325 15.69 3.92 15.88
C MET A 325 17.13 3.94 15.38
N GLU A 326 18.00 4.71 16.03
CA GLU A 326 19.39 4.90 15.62
C GLU A 326 20.33 4.85 16.81
N GLU A 327 21.43 4.11 16.68
CA GLU A 327 22.50 4.08 17.67
C GLU A 327 23.54 5.15 17.30
N THR A 328 23.47 6.28 18.02
CA THR A 328 24.27 7.48 17.74
C THR A 328 25.79 7.25 17.70
N THR A 329 26.30 6.22 18.40
CA THR A 329 27.74 5.94 18.46
C THR A 329 28.25 5.24 17.20
N THR A 330 27.45 4.32 16.65
CA THR A 330 27.86 3.47 15.51
C THR A 330 27.27 3.94 14.19
N GLY A 331 26.18 4.71 14.23
CA GLY A 331 25.38 5.09 13.06
C GLY A 331 24.49 3.96 12.53
N LYS A 332 24.47 2.80 13.20
CA LYS A 332 23.54 1.70 12.85
C LYS A 332 22.12 2.11 13.22
N SER A 333 21.16 1.75 12.39
CA SER A 333 19.73 2.04 12.63
C SER A 333 18.84 0.85 12.31
N VAL A 334 17.63 0.85 12.84
CA VAL A 334 16.56 -0.06 12.45
C VAL A 334 15.38 0.76 11.93
N ASN A 335 14.86 0.36 10.78
CA ASN A 335 13.59 0.82 10.24
C ASN A 335 12.63 -0.36 10.32
N LEU A 336 11.76 -0.35 11.33
CA LEU A 336 10.70 -1.33 11.50
C LEU A 336 9.43 -0.78 10.86
N THR A 337 8.92 -1.44 9.82
CA THR A 337 7.60 -1.13 9.28
C THR A 337 6.53 -1.97 9.97
N LEU A 338 5.51 -1.32 10.52
CA LEU A 338 4.39 -1.94 11.23
C LEU A 338 3.09 -1.73 10.46
N TRP A 339 2.43 -2.83 10.09
CA TRP A 339 1.09 -2.83 9.48
C TRP A 339 0.03 -3.27 10.48
N CYS A 340 -1.23 -3.05 10.12
CA CYS A 340 -2.35 -3.52 10.91
C CYS A 340 -2.51 -5.05 10.85
N SER A 341 -2.79 -5.68 12.00
CA SER A 341 -3.43 -6.99 12.06
C SER A 341 -4.50 -7.05 13.16
N GLU A 342 -5.77 -6.91 12.78
CA GLU A 342 -6.95 -7.04 13.64
C GLU A 342 -7.10 -8.45 14.23
N THR A 343 -6.56 -9.46 13.55
CA THR A 343 -6.62 -10.86 14.00
C THR A 343 -5.51 -11.23 14.99
N TYR A 344 -4.46 -10.42 15.10
CA TYR A 344 -3.36 -10.65 16.03
C TYR A 344 -3.65 -10.03 17.42
N PRO A 345 -3.19 -10.65 18.53
CA PRO A 345 -3.44 -10.11 19.87
C PRO A 345 -2.79 -8.73 20.10
N ASP A 346 -3.45 -7.89 20.90
CA ASP A 346 -2.90 -6.62 21.36
C ASP A 346 -1.61 -6.85 22.16
N GLY A 347 -0.64 -5.94 22.04
CA GLY A 347 0.65 -5.96 22.74
C GLY A 347 1.74 -6.76 22.03
N HIS A 348 1.47 -7.29 20.83
CA HIS A 348 2.41 -8.17 20.14
C HIS A 348 2.63 -7.78 18.68
N ILE A 349 3.81 -8.14 18.17
CA ILE A 349 4.19 -7.96 16.77
C ILE A 349 4.28 -9.33 16.09
N LEU A 350 3.48 -9.54 15.06
CA LEU A 350 3.64 -10.65 14.13
C LEU A 350 4.79 -10.31 13.17
N TRP A 351 6.00 -10.72 13.55
CA TRP A 351 7.22 -10.41 12.80
C TRP A 351 7.28 -11.07 11.43
N SER A 352 7.80 -10.34 10.44
CA SER A 352 8.27 -10.95 9.20
C SER A 352 9.54 -11.77 9.47
N ASP A 353 9.64 -12.92 8.82
CA ASP A 353 10.85 -13.76 8.87
C ASP A 353 11.99 -13.22 8.00
N LYS A 354 11.78 -12.12 7.27
CA LYS A 354 12.76 -11.51 6.36
C LYS A 354 13.21 -10.14 6.86
N GLY A 355 14.51 -9.93 6.81
CA GLY A 355 15.12 -8.61 6.96
C GLY A 355 16.18 -8.38 5.90
N GLN A 356 16.57 -7.12 5.74
CA GLN A 356 17.66 -6.71 4.87
C GLN A 356 18.50 -5.67 5.58
N ILE A 357 19.83 -5.71 5.41
CA ILE A 357 20.69 -4.60 5.81
C ILE A 357 21.03 -3.76 4.58
N ASN A 358 20.73 -2.47 4.64
CA ASN A 358 21.13 -1.50 3.64
C ASN A 358 21.81 -0.31 4.31
N ASP A 359 23.06 -0.03 3.97
CA ASP A 359 23.85 1.07 4.55
C ASP A 359 23.77 1.11 6.10
N ASP A 360 24.09 -0.02 6.76
CA ASP A 360 24.02 -0.19 8.22
C ASP A 360 22.62 -0.01 8.85
N THR A 361 21.58 0.07 8.04
CA THR A 361 20.19 0.09 8.47
C THR A 361 19.55 -1.27 8.30
N LEU A 362 19.10 -1.87 9.41
CA LEU A 362 18.24 -3.05 9.39
C LEU A 362 16.82 -2.64 8.97
N ILE A 363 16.37 -3.13 7.83
CA ILE A 363 15.00 -2.97 7.34
C ILE A 363 14.25 -4.27 7.62
N ILE A 364 13.18 -4.17 8.40
CA ILE A 364 12.36 -5.31 8.81
C ILE A 364 10.89 -4.88 8.89
N GLY A 365 9.98 -5.83 8.72
CA GLY A 365 8.55 -5.62 8.82
C GLY A 365 7.89 -6.47 9.91
N GLY A 366 6.72 -6.03 10.40
CA GLY A 366 5.83 -6.82 11.24
C GLY A 366 4.40 -6.28 11.21
N GLN A 367 3.44 -7.06 11.68
CA GLN A 367 2.04 -6.63 11.82
C GLN A 367 1.66 -6.53 13.30
N ALA A 368 0.91 -5.51 13.68
CA ALA A 368 0.46 -5.29 15.06
C ALA A 368 -0.91 -4.61 15.08
N LYS A 369 -1.72 -4.93 16.09
CA LYS A 369 -3.10 -4.43 16.18
C LYS A 369 -3.19 -2.95 16.58
N GLU A 370 -2.16 -2.46 17.28
CA GLU A 370 -1.98 -1.06 17.68
C GLU A 370 -1.95 -0.10 16.49
N PHE A 371 -1.60 -0.61 15.31
CA PHE A 371 -1.47 0.16 14.06
C PHE A 371 -2.67 -0.01 13.12
N CYS A 372 -3.77 -0.58 13.62
CA CYS A 372 -5.03 -0.65 12.89
C CYS A 372 -5.81 0.66 12.93
N LEU A 373 -6.46 0.98 11.81
CA LEU A 373 -7.37 2.12 11.72
C LEU A 373 -8.56 1.89 12.63
N LYS A 374 -8.74 2.77 13.60
CA LYS A 374 -9.87 2.74 14.54
C LYS A 374 -10.49 4.13 14.67
N VAL A 375 -11.69 4.15 15.22
CA VAL A 375 -12.35 5.42 15.55
C VAL A 375 -11.61 6.07 16.72
N ILE A 376 -11.00 7.23 16.48
CA ILE A 376 -10.30 8.00 17.50
C ILE A 376 -11.32 8.94 18.14
N PRO A 377 -11.68 8.74 19.42
CA PRO A 377 -12.70 9.54 20.08
C PRO A 377 -12.31 11.02 20.05
N THR A 378 -13.24 11.88 19.62
CA THR A 378 -13.07 13.33 19.77
C THR A 378 -12.83 13.64 21.25
N PRO A 379 -11.80 14.44 21.59
CA PRO A 379 -11.57 14.87 22.96
C PRO A 379 -12.84 15.50 23.54
N ASN A 380 -13.23 15.09 24.74
CA ASN A 380 -14.39 15.71 25.39
C ASN A 380 -14.08 17.19 25.65
N PRO A 381 -15.02 18.12 25.35
CA PRO A 381 -14.87 19.53 25.72
C PRO A 381 -14.62 19.65 27.24
N PRO A 382 -13.84 20.64 27.71
CA PRO A 382 -13.57 20.77 29.12
C PRO A 382 -14.90 21.11 29.81
N PRO A 383 -15.14 20.66 31.05
CA PRO A 383 -16.37 21.02 31.75
C PRO A 383 -16.52 22.56 31.82
N VAL A 384 -17.75 23.06 31.73
CA VAL A 384 -18.04 24.49 31.83
C VAL A 384 -17.53 25.03 33.17
N GLY A 385 -16.65 26.04 33.13
CA GLY A 385 -15.93 26.56 34.30
C GLY A 385 -14.65 25.78 34.66
N GLY A 386 -14.18 24.92 33.76
CA GLY A 386 -12.93 24.16 33.88
C GLY A 386 -11.68 25.00 33.60
N PRO A 387 -10.56 24.36 33.19
CA PRO A 387 -9.22 24.99 33.12
C PRO A 387 -9.13 26.22 32.20
N CYS A 388 -10.13 26.39 31.34
CA CYS A 388 -10.22 27.43 30.32
C CYS A 388 -10.75 28.77 30.81
N SER A 389 -11.32 28.81 32.01
CA SER A 389 -11.84 30.03 32.60
C SER A 389 -10.91 30.51 33.69
N PHE A 390 -10.48 31.76 33.58
CA PHE A 390 -9.67 32.43 34.60
C PHE A 390 -10.42 33.62 35.16
N ARG A 391 -10.45 33.74 36.48
CA ARG A 391 -11.10 34.85 37.18
C ARG A 391 -10.34 35.19 38.45
N GLU A 392 -9.76 36.38 38.48
CA GLU A 392 -9.06 36.89 39.65
C GLU A 392 -9.38 38.37 39.87
N SER A 393 -9.46 38.77 41.14
CA SER A 393 -9.77 40.15 41.53
C SER A 393 -8.63 40.75 42.34
N PHE A 394 -8.20 41.95 41.98
CA PHE A 394 -7.17 42.70 42.69
C PHE A 394 -7.60 44.16 42.77
N ASN A 395 -7.56 44.78 43.96
CA ASN A 395 -7.91 46.20 44.18
C ASN A 395 -9.25 46.67 43.55
N GLU A 396 -10.33 45.88 43.68
CA GLU A 396 -11.68 46.15 43.12
C GLU A 396 -11.80 46.02 41.59
N GLU A 397 -10.70 45.72 40.91
CA GLU A 397 -10.69 45.36 39.51
C GLU A 397 -10.76 43.85 39.34
N LEU A 398 -11.44 43.39 38.30
CA LEU A 398 -11.62 41.99 37.98
C LEU A 398 -11.12 41.73 36.57
N VAL A 399 -10.21 40.77 36.42
CA VAL A 399 -9.94 40.15 35.12
C VAL A 399 -10.68 38.81 35.09
N SER A 400 -11.47 38.63 34.05
CA SER A 400 -12.26 37.43 33.84
C SER A 400 -12.24 37.10 32.36
N ILE A 401 -11.49 36.07 31.99
CA ILE A 401 -11.42 35.58 30.62
C ILE A 401 -11.90 34.13 30.58
N ASN A 402 -12.60 33.77 29.51
CA ASN A 402 -12.90 32.38 29.21
C ASN A 402 -12.30 32.06 27.85
N LEU A 403 -11.15 31.41 27.82
CA LEU A 403 -10.44 31.13 26.57
C LEU A 403 -11.28 30.30 25.58
N ALA A 404 -12.24 29.50 26.08
CA ALA A 404 -13.13 28.73 25.23
C ALA A 404 -14.05 29.61 24.34
N THR A 405 -14.28 30.89 24.67
CA THR A 405 -15.05 31.80 23.80
C THR A 405 -14.24 32.31 22.61
N TYR A 406 -12.91 32.16 22.65
CA TYR A 406 -12.00 32.56 21.58
C TYR A 406 -11.77 31.43 20.56
N ASN A 407 -12.43 30.29 20.69
CA ASN A 407 -12.30 29.16 19.76
C ASN A 407 -12.96 29.45 18.40
N LEU A 408 -12.21 29.32 17.29
CA LEU A 408 -12.67 29.40 15.91
C LEU A 408 -13.05 28.04 15.27
N GLY A 409 -13.59 27.11 16.06
CA GLY A 409 -13.90 25.75 15.59
C GLY A 409 -12.63 24.95 15.24
N ASN A 410 -12.49 24.52 13.99
CA ASN A 410 -11.43 23.57 13.59
C ASN A 410 -10.20 24.22 12.94
N THR A 411 -10.16 25.56 12.79
CA THR A 411 -9.10 26.24 12.02
C THR A 411 -8.08 26.99 12.86
N GLY A 412 -8.44 27.35 14.09
CA GLY A 412 -7.60 28.18 14.95
C GLY A 412 -7.33 29.60 14.43
N TRP A 413 -6.65 30.39 15.24
CA TRP A 413 -6.07 31.67 14.84
C TRP A 413 -4.73 31.41 14.18
N THR A 414 -4.47 32.01 13.02
CA THR A 414 -3.24 31.75 12.24
C THR A 414 -2.45 33.03 11.96
N ALA A 415 -1.12 32.98 12.13
CA ALA A 415 -0.22 34.07 11.78
C ALA A 415 1.12 33.56 11.23
N ASN A 416 1.64 34.24 10.20
CA ASN A 416 3.01 34.01 9.75
C ASN A 416 3.97 34.64 10.76
N VAL A 417 4.92 33.85 11.26
CA VAL A 417 5.82 34.28 12.33
C VAL A 417 7.28 34.10 11.94
N THR A 418 8.12 34.97 12.47
CA THR A 418 9.58 34.76 12.51
C THR A 418 9.94 34.05 13.82
N VAL A 419 10.75 32.99 13.75
CA VAL A 419 11.11 32.18 14.91
C VAL A 419 12.54 32.49 15.32
N ASP A 420 12.73 32.93 16.56
CA ASP A 420 14.05 33.00 17.20
C ASP A 420 14.33 31.69 17.92
N ALA A 421 15.20 30.88 17.31
CA ALA A 421 15.57 29.55 17.79
C ALA A 421 17.03 29.25 17.44
N THR A 422 17.60 28.22 18.09
CA THR A 422 18.95 27.72 17.77
C THR A 422 19.00 27.03 16.41
N THR A 423 17.88 26.48 15.95
CA THR A 423 17.70 25.84 14.63
C THR A 423 16.83 26.70 13.72
N SER A 424 17.05 26.59 12.40
CA SER A 424 16.34 27.39 11.40
C SER A 424 14.91 26.87 11.19
N HIS A 425 13.91 27.73 11.37
CA HIS A 425 12.51 27.45 11.04
C HIS A 425 12.02 28.45 9.98
N PRO A 426 12.26 28.19 8.69
CA PRO A 426 11.86 29.12 7.63
C PRO A 426 10.36 28.99 7.32
N ASN A 427 9.77 30.11 6.88
CA ASN A 427 8.35 30.19 6.49
C ASN A 427 7.38 29.69 7.56
N SER A 428 7.65 30.03 8.83
CA SER A 428 6.85 29.52 9.94
C SER A 428 5.47 30.16 10.04
N THR A 429 4.50 29.35 10.43
CA THR A 429 3.12 29.71 10.69
C THR A 429 2.76 29.23 12.09
N LEU A 430 2.33 30.15 12.95
CA LEU A 430 1.76 29.85 14.25
C LEU A 430 0.25 29.63 14.08
N ILE A 431 -0.28 28.54 14.63
CA ILE A 431 -1.72 28.30 14.75
C ILE A 431 -2.07 28.17 16.24
N TYR A 432 -3.04 28.92 16.73
CA TYR A 432 -3.41 29.00 18.14
C TYR A 432 -4.92 28.93 18.32
N GLN A 433 -5.39 27.99 19.13
CA GLN A 433 -6.80 27.77 19.46
C GLN A 433 -6.90 27.39 20.93
N PRO A 434 -7.03 28.37 21.83
CA PRO A 434 -6.99 28.05 23.24
C PRO A 434 -8.30 27.39 23.67
N CYS A 435 -8.17 26.28 24.38
CA CYS A 435 -9.27 25.44 24.83
C CYS A 435 -10.10 24.80 23.73
N GLY A 436 -9.48 24.56 22.57
CA GLY A 436 -10.04 23.73 21.50
C GLY A 436 -8.90 23.04 20.76
N GLY A 437 -8.95 21.71 20.66
CA GLY A 437 -7.98 20.98 19.85
C GLY A 437 -8.11 21.34 18.37
N ILE A 438 -6.97 21.63 17.72
CA ILE A 438 -6.85 21.68 16.27
C ILE A 438 -6.15 20.39 15.85
N MET A 439 -6.77 19.65 14.94
CA MET A 439 -6.16 18.47 14.33
C MET A 439 -4.86 18.84 13.61
N CYS A 440 -4.01 17.84 13.39
CA CYS A 440 -2.85 18.01 12.52
C CYS A 440 -3.28 18.70 11.21
N PRO A 441 -2.65 19.82 10.80
CA PRO A 441 -3.00 20.45 9.53
C PRO A 441 -2.78 19.48 8.37
N ALA A 442 -3.75 19.39 7.46
CA ALA A 442 -3.65 18.50 6.29
C ALA A 442 -2.38 18.74 5.47
N ASP A 443 -1.87 17.68 4.86
CA ASP A 443 -0.60 17.66 4.11
C ASP A 443 0.63 18.06 4.96
N THR A 444 0.60 17.85 6.27
CA THR A 444 1.74 18.13 7.16
C THR A 444 2.06 16.94 8.05
N TYR A 445 3.32 16.84 8.46
CA TYR A 445 3.75 15.84 9.44
C TYR A 445 3.73 16.44 10.83
N CYS A 446 2.99 15.80 11.74
CA CYS A 446 2.77 16.27 13.10
C CYS A 446 3.45 15.46 14.20
N ASP A 447 4.31 14.49 13.87
CA ASP A 447 5.04 13.69 14.87
C ASP A 447 4.11 13.02 15.90
N GLY A 448 2.93 12.57 15.46
CA GLY A 448 1.91 11.94 16.32
C GLY A 448 1.14 12.90 17.22
N ASP A 449 1.42 14.21 17.15
CA ASP A 449 0.59 15.21 17.83
C ASP A 449 -0.77 15.32 17.13
N GLU A 450 -1.84 15.21 17.91
CA GLU A 450 -3.20 15.47 17.44
C GLU A 450 -3.94 16.36 18.43
N ASP A 451 -4.93 17.09 17.93
CA ASP A 451 -5.78 17.96 18.75
C ASP A 451 -4.94 19.01 19.56
N ALA A 452 -3.91 19.61 18.96
CA ALA A 452 -3.12 20.63 19.63
C ALA A 452 -3.83 22.00 19.66
N GLU A 453 -3.71 22.69 20.79
CA GLU A 453 -4.14 24.07 20.99
C GLU A 453 -3.10 25.08 20.47
N VAL A 454 -1.83 24.67 20.36
CA VAL A 454 -0.72 25.49 19.89
C VAL A 454 0.14 24.70 18.90
N TRP A 455 0.08 25.08 17.63
CA TRP A 455 0.92 24.54 16.56
C TRP A 455 1.96 25.56 16.10
N LEU A 456 3.19 25.10 15.90
CA LEU A 456 4.18 25.82 15.10
C LEU A 456 4.50 24.99 13.85
N CYS A 457 4.06 25.46 12.70
CA CYS A 457 4.31 24.84 11.41
C CYS A 457 5.44 25.55 10.67
N TYR A 458 6.28 24.83 9.94
CA TYR A 458 7.35 25.39 9.11
C TYR A 458 7.64 24.48 7.91
N THR A 459 8.33 25.01 6.89
CA THR A 459 8.63 24.25 5.67
C THR A 459 10.13 24.11 5.49
N GLN A 460 10.65 22.90 5.57
CA GLN A 460 12.06 22.59 5.37
C GLN A 460 12.22 21.57 4.25
N ASN A 461 13.04 21.88 3.23
CA ASN A 461 13.26 21.01 2.07
C ASN A 461 11.95 20.59 1.36
N ASP A 462 11.04 21.55 1.15
CA ASP A 462 9.70 21.33 0.57
C ASP A 462 8.75 20.43 1.39
N PHE A 463 9.18 19.99 2.58
CA PHE A 463 8.36 19.24 3.53
C PHE A 463 7.79 20.18 4.59
N ARG A 464 6.48 20.10 4.83
CA ARG A 464 5.80 20.91 5.85
C ARG A 464 5.64 20.09 7.13
N GLU A 465 6.24 20.58 8.19
CA GLU A 465 6.22 19.98 9.52
C GLU A 465 5.46 20.89 10.47
N CYS A 466 4.66 20.31 11.36
CA CYS A 466 3.92 21.01 12.39
C CYS A 466 4.21 20.36 13.74
N VAL A 467 4.54 21.16 14.74
CA VAL A 467 4.89 20.66 16.08
C VAL A 467 3.87 21.17 17.09
N GLY A 468 3.27 20.26 17.85
CA GLY A 468 2.28 20.56 18.89
C GLY A 468 2.97 20.95 20.20
N TYR A 469 2.90 22.22 20.58
CA TYR A 469 3.49 22.72 21.83
C TYR A 469 2.50 22.75 23.01
N GLY A 470 1.24 22.42 22.74
CA GLY A 470 0.17 22.41 23.73
C GLY A 470 -0.94 21.48 23.28
N LEU A 471 -0.97 20.25 23.77
CA LEU A 471 -2.01 19.30 23.41
C LEU A 471 -3.23 19.48 24.29
N TYR A 472 -4.41 19.41 23.66
CA TYR A 472 -5.67 19.64 24.35
C TYR A 472 -5.92 18.63 25.51
N LYS A 473 -5.39 17.40 25.38
CA LYS A 473 -5.45 16.36 26.43
C LYS A 473 -4.78 16.79 27.76
N ASN A 474 -3.84 17.74 27.72
CA ASN A 474 -3.01 18.10 28.86
C ASN A 474 -3.55 19.25 29.73
N ASN A 475 -4.69 19.85 29.36
CA ASN A 475 -5.29 21.04 29.98
C ASN A 475 -4.36 22.28 30.04
N VAL A 476 -4.90 23.44 29.70
CA VAL A 476 -4.22 24.73 29.92
C VAL A 476 -4.19 25.11 31.41
N SER A 477 -3.10 25.74 31.86
CA SER A 477 -3.02 26.40 33.16
C SER A 477 -2.91 27.91 32.98
N ILE A 478 -3.83 28.68 33.57
CA ILE A 478 -3.87 30.16 33.42
C ILE A 478 -3.53 30.83 34.76
N SER A 479 -2.68 31.83 34.72
CA SER A 479 -2.29 32.65 35.89
C SER A 479 -2.08 34.12 35.50
N LEU A 480 -1.91 35.02 36.48
CA LEU A 480 -1.44 36.38 36.20
C LEU A 480 0.02 36.33 35.76
N TYR A 481 0.37 37.04 34.68
CA TYR A 481 1.77 37.15 34.22
C TYR A 481 2.66 37.78 35.30
N ASN A 482 2.15 38.79 36.01
CA ASN A 482 2.73 39.31 37.22
C ASN A 482 1.74 39.16 38.38
N PRO A 483 2.02 38.33 39.40
CA PRO A 483 1.09 38.08 40.52
C PRO A 483 0.81 39.32 41.39
N THR A 484 1.54 40.43 41.16
CA THR A 484 1.36 41.70 41.88
C THR A 484 0.69 42.80 41.05
N ASP A 485 0.43 42.54 39.76
CA ASP A 485 -0.02 43.53 38.80
C ASP A 485 -1.01 42.91 37.80
N ILE A 486 -2.30 43.24 37.97
CA ILE A 486 -3.39 42.74 37.13
C ILE A 486 -3.36 43.36 35.71
N ASP A 487 -2.71 44.52 35.54
CA ASP A 487 -2.50 45.16 34.23
C ASP A 487 -1.41 44.46 33.41
N GLY A 488 -0.59 43.61 34.06
CA GLY A 488 0.51 42.88 33.44
C GLY A 488 0.07 41.80 32.44
N GLY A 489 -1.23 41.49 32.37
CA GLY A 489 -1.81 40.46 31.51
C GLY A 489 -1.82 39.07 32.16
N LEU A 490 -2.18 38.07 31.35
CA LEU A 490 -2.32 36.68 31.78
C LEU A 490 -1.22 35.83 31.16
N LEU A 491 -0.84 34.75 31.84
CA LEU A 491 0.07 33.72 31.35
C LEU A 491 -0.67 32.40 31.28
N ALA A 492 -0.85 31.90 30.07
CA ALA A 492 -1.41 30.59 29.78
C ALA A 492 -0.26 29.62 29.45
N HIS A 493 -0.15 28.56 30.25
CA HIS A 493 0.81 27.48 30.10
C HIS A 493 0.15 26.28 29.45
N TYR A 494 0.74 25.81 28.37
CA TYR A 494 0.34 24.61 27.64
C TYR A 494 1.45 23.57 27.70
N THR A 495 1.04 22.30 27.71
CA THR A 495 1.94 21.16 27.72
C THR A 495 1.65 20.31 26.49
N GLY A 496 2.66 20.10 25.65
CA GLY A 496 2.63 19.15 24.55
C GLY A 496 3.26 17.81 24.95
N ASP A 497 3.24 16.86 24.02
CA ASP A 497 3.99 15.61 24.13
C ASP A 497 5.50 15.86 23.99
N ASN A 498 6.33 14.84 24.22
CA ASN A 498 7.79 14.97 24.15
C ASN A 498 8.35 16.12 25.02
N ARG A 499 7.73 16.41 26.17
CA ARG A 499 8.12 17.51 27.08
C ARG A 499 8.19 18.87 26.36
N ARG A 500 7.32 19.10 25.36
CA ARG A 500 7.15 20.39 24.71
C ARG A 500 6.23 21.27 25.55
N PHE A 501 6.47 22.57 25.52
CA PHE A 501 5.67 23.53 26.28
C PHE A 501 5.41 24.79 25.45
N ALA A 502 4.25 25.40 25.63
CA ALA A 502 3.98 26.74 25.15
C ALA A 502 3.59 27.68 26.29
N ASP A 503 4.24 28.85 26.33
CA ASP A 503 3.91 29.94 27.23
C ASP A 503 3.30 31.09 26.41
N VAL A 504 2.01 31.32 26.59
CA VAL A 504 1.28 32.37 25.88
C VAL A 504 0.94 33.49 26.84
N THR A 505 1.53 34.65 26.62
CA THR A 505 1.25 35.84 27.41
C THR A 505 0.15 36.66 26.73
N ILE A 506 -0.99 36.81 27.41
CA ILE A 506 -2.20 37.48 26.89
C ILE A 506 -2.25 38.90 27.45
N TYR A 507 -2.03 39.89 26.60
CA TYR A 507 -2.10 41.31 26.95
C TYR A 507 -3.49 41.91 26.76
N CYS A 508 -3.82 42.87 27.61
CA CYS A 508 -5.00 43.71 27.44
C CYS A 508 -4.86 44.59 26.18
N ASN A 509 -5.81 44.47 25.25
CA ASN A 509 -6.01 45.43 24.17
C ASN A 509 -7.50 45.83 24.08
N GLN A 510 -7.81 46.97 24.69
CA GLN A 510 -9.18 47.52 24.75
C GLN A 510 -9.78 47.88 23.38
N PHE A 511 -8.95 47.97 22.32
CA PHE A 511 -9.39 48.32 20.97
C PHE A 511 -9.84 47.12 20.15
N LEU A 512 -9.60 45.89 20.64
CA LEU A 512 -10.12 44.69 20.00
C LEU A 512 -11.61 44.52 20.30
N GLU A 513 -12.28 43.79 19.41
CA GLU A 513 -13.63 43.32 19.67
C GLU A 513 -13.58 42.17 20.70
N PRO A 514 -14.64 41.97 21.51
CA PRO A 514 -14.73 40.79 22.38
C PRO A 514 -14.52 39.49 21.58
N ASP A 515 -13.95 38.46 22.23
CA ASP A 515 -13.69 37.14 21.62
C ASP A 515 -12.76 37.17 20.38
N THR A 516 -11.89 38.16 20.26
CA THR A 516 -10.89 38.25 19.17
C THR A 516 -9.45 38.32 19.69
N PHE A 517 -8.54 37.58 19.03
CA PHE A 517 -7.10 37.70 19.26
C PHE A 517 -6.40 38.50 18.16
N GLU A 518 -5.36 39.22 18.58
CA GLU A 518 -4.29 39.67 17.70
C GLU A 518 -3.05 38.80 17.96
N LEU A 519 -2.64 38.02 16.96
CA LEU A 519 -1.46 37.16 17.00
C LEU A 519 -0.18 37.92 16.67
N PRO A 520 0.99 37.46 17.17
CA PRO A 520 2.27 38.12 16.90
C PRO A 520 2.78 37.77 15.50
N ASN A 521 3.79 38.52 15.04
CA ASN A 521 4.57 38.20 13.84
C ASN A 521 5.95 37.59 14.19
N TYR A 522 6.18 37.30 15.47
CA TYR A 522 7.43 36.77 16.00
C TYR A 522 7.17 35.88 17.21
N VAL A 523 7.92 34.78 17.33
CA VAL A 523 7.87 33.84 18.45
C VAL A 523 9.30 33.46 18.86
N THR A 524 9.47 33.05 20.12
CA THR A 524 10.76 32.58 20.64
C THR A 524 10.65 31.10 20.97
N LEU A 525 11.60 30.29 20.50
CA LEU A 525 11.67 28.86 20.78
C LEU A 525 13.04 28.56 21.39
N ILE A 526 13.06 28.33 22.71
CA ILE A 526 14.26 27.97 23.46
C ILE A 526 14.09 26.53 23.92
N ASP A 527 14.99 25.66 23.47
CA ASP A 527 14.90 24.21 23.66
C ASP A 527 13.54 23.67 23.17
N ARG A 528 12.70 23.15 24.08
CA ARG A 528 11.35 22.64 23.78
C ARG A 528 10.23 23.58 24.22
N ARG A 529 10.54 24.84 24.52
CA ARG A 529 9.59 25.84 25.03
C ARG A 529 9.35 26.95 24.01
N LEU A 530 8.14 26.99 23.47
CA LEU A 530 7.64 28.06 22.61
C LEU A 530 7.05 29.18 23.48
N SER A 531 7.40 30.43 23.19
CA SER A 531 6.89 31.58 23.93
C SER A 531 6.46 32.68 22.97
N PHE A 532 5.26 33.21 23.18
CA PHE A 532 4.72 34.29 22.36
C PHE A 532 3.64 35.10 23.07
N TYR A 533 3.29 36.23 22.46
CA TYR A 533 2.34 37.20 23.01
C TYR A 533 1.10 37.29 22.13
N VAL A 534 -0.07 37.34 22.76
CA VAL A 534 -1.34 37.61 22.07
C VAL A 534 -2.04 38.76 22.75
N SER A 535 -2.85 39.52 22.02
CA SER A 535 -3.67 40.58 22.62
C SER A 535 -5.14 40.21 22.61
N ALA A 536 -5.85 40.47 23.71
CA ALA A 536 -7.27 40.22 23.87
C ALA A 536 -7.95 41.33 24.67
N LYS A 537 -9.23 41.58 24.39
CA LYS A 537 -10.02 42.57 25.14
C LYS A 537 -10.34 42.09 26.56
N ASP A 538 -10.69 40.81 26.73
CA ASP A 538 -11.14 40.29 28.04
C ASP A 538 -10.00 40.04 29.03
N ALA A 539 -8.75 40.18 28.56
CA ALA A 539 -7.58 40.27 29.44
C ALA A 539 -7.46 41.66 30.11
N CYS A 540 -8.27 42.65 29.71
CA CYS A 540 -8.33 43.96 30.36
C CYS A 540 -9.11 43.89 31.69
N PRO A 541 -8.63 44.54 32.75
CA PRO A 541 -9.38 44.66 33.99
C PRO A 541 -10.70 45.39 33.77
N ALA A 542 -11.79 44.83 34.29
CA ALA A 542 -13.12 45.40 34.21
C ALA A 542 -13.74 45.60 35.59
N THR A 543 -14.58 46.63 35.73
CA THR A 543 -15.41 46.86 36.92
C THR A 543 -16.59 45.89 36.95
N LEU A 544 -16.76 45.16 38.06
CA LEU A 544 -17.78 44.12 38.29
C LEU A 544 -19.22 44.50 37.86
N PRO A 545 -19.84 43.81 36.87
CA PRO A 545 -21.27 43.90 36.58
C PRO A 545 -22.09 42.86 37.39
N GLU A 546 -23.37 43.19 37.69
CA GLU A 546 -24.33 42.29 38.37
C GLU A 546 -24.72 41.05 37.52
N PRO A 547 -24.87 39.86 38.13
CA PRO A 547 -24.98 38.59 37.39
C PRO A 547 -26.40 38.26 36.91
N THR A 548 -26.54 37.92 35.62
CA THR A 548 -27.78 37.39 35.00
C THR A 548 -27.66 35.90 34.65
N LYS A 549 -28.75 35.15 34.88
CA LYS A 549 -28.85 33.68 34.78
C LYS A 549 -29.27 33.22 33.38
N GLY A 550 -28.47 32.37 32.72
CA GLY A 550 -28.77 31.75 31.42
C GLY A 550 -29.42 30.36 31.53
N PRO A 551 -30.20 29.90 30.52
CA PRO A 551 -31.00 28.68 30.56
C PRO A 551 -30.27 27.42 30.07
N SER A 552 -30.79 26.28 30.54
CA SER A 552 -30.29 24.90 30.39
C SER A 552 -30.43 24.32 28.97
N PRO A 553 -29.46 23.50 28.49
CA PRO A 553 -29.48 22.89 27.16
C PRO A 553 -30.40 21.65 27.06
N SER A 554 -30.92 21.43 25.84
CA SER A 554 -31.84 20.36 25.45
C SER A 554 -31.07 19.11 24.98
N ALA A 555 -31.60 17.93 25.27
CA ALA A 555 -30.96 16.64 25.05
C ALA A 555 -30.89 16.23 23.58
N SER A 556 -29.72 15.75 23.14
CA SER A 556 -29.43 15.29 21.78
C SER A 556 -30.12 13.97 21.41
N PRO A 557 -30.57 13.81 20.16
CA PRO A 557 -31.11 12.56 19.62
C PRO A 557 -30.01 11.49 19.46
N VAL A 558 -30.41 10.22 19.55
CA VAL A 558 -29.56 9.04 19.38
C VAL A 558 -29.14 8.91 17.90
N PRO A 559 -27.83 8.76 17.59
CA PRO A 559 -27.34 8.59 16.21
C PRO A 559 -27.87 7.32 15.56
N ILE A 560 -28.22 7.40 14.28
CA ILE A 560 -28.54 6.25 13.41
C ILE A 560 -27.21 5.81 12.75
N SER A 561 -26.93 4.51 12.71
CA SER A 561 -25.74 3.95 12.03
C SER A 561 -25.78 4.29 10.54
N TRP A 562 -24.66 4.72 9.98
CA TRP A 562 -24.55 5.11 8.58
C TRP A 562 -24.53 3.90 7.63
N HIS A 563 -25.10 4.03 6.44
CA HIS A 563 -24.88 3.07 5.36
C HIS A 563 -24.88 3.76 3.98
N PRO A 564 -24.27 3.16 2.95
CA PRO A 564 -24.29 3.70 1.60
C PRO A 564 -25.71 3.91 1.06
N LYS A 565 -25.90 4.97 0.26
CA LYS A 565 -27.17 5.18 -0.47
C LYS A 565 -27.26 4.18 -1.62
N LYS A 566 -28.38 3.46 -1.71
CA LYS A 566 -28.66 2.53 -2.80
C LYS A 566 -28.49 3.19 -4.19
N PRO A 567 -27.55 2.72 -5.03
CA PRO A 567 -27.34 3.31 -6.35
C PRO A 567 -28.57 3.18 -7.26
N THR A 568 -28.95 4.28 -7.91
CA THR A 568 -30.10 4.30 -8.83
C THR A 568 -29.68 3.99 -10.25
N LYS A 569 -30.48 3.18 -10.97
CA LYS A 569 -30.24 2.88 -12.38
C LYS A 569 -30.16 4.18 -13.20
N PRO A 570 -29.06 4.44 -13.93
CA PRO A 570 -28.95 5.64 -14.75
C PRO A 570 -30.01 5.66 -15.85
N VAL A 571 -30.48 6.88 -16.19
CA VAL A 571 -31.48 7.10 -17.25
C VAL A 571 -30.93 6.68 -18.62
N ASN A 572 -29.62 6.88 -18.81
CA ASN A 572 -28.90 6.39 -19.98
C ASN A 572 -28.42 4.96 -19.70
N PRO A 573 -28.56 4.03 -20.66
CA PRO A 573 -28.05 2.68 -20.49
C PRO A 573 -26.55 2.74 -20.18
N THR A 574 -26.12 1.94 -19.20
CA THR A 574 -24.71 1.70 -18.89
C THR A 574 -23.96 1.40 -20.20
N PRO A 575 -22.75 1.94 -20.42
CA PRO A 575 -21.95 1.63 -21.60
C PRO A 575 -21.96 0.13 -21.87
N THR A 576 -22.14 -0.26 -23.13
CA THR A 576 -22.10 -1.66 -23.54
C THR A 576 -20.79 -2.28 -23.04
N PRO A 577 -20.82 -3.48 -22.42
CA PRO A 577 -19.63 -4.18 -21.96
C PRO A 577 -18.47 -4.08 -22.95
N GLN A 578 -17.30 -3.64 -22.48
CA GLN A 578 -16.07 -3.67 -23.27
C GLN A 578 -15.81 -5.14 -23.66
N PRO A 579 -15.74 -5.49 -24.95
CA PRO A 579 -15.84 -6.88 -25.39
C PRO A 579 -14.65 -7.78 -25.05
N THR A 580 -13.61 -7.31 -24.34
CA THR A 580 -12.56 -8.15 -23.74
C THR A 580 -11.61 -7.30 -22.89
N VAL A 581 -11.67 -7.44 -21.57
CA VAL A 581 -10.61 -6.93 -20.67
C VAL A 581 -9.51 -7.98 -20.55
N SER A 582 -8.26 -7.54 -20.69
CA SER A 582 -7.08 -8.39 -20.43
C SER A 582 -6.96 -8.65 -18.93
N PRO A 583 -6.71 -9.88 -18.46
CA PRO A 583 -6.30 -10.13 -17.08
C PRO A 583 -4.84 -9.73 -16.80
N ASN A 584 -4.06 -9.54 -17.88
CA ASN A 584 -2.64 -9.27 -17.82
C ASN A 584 -2.38 -7.78 -18.03
N PHE A 585 -1.75 -7.17 -17.04
CA PHE A 585 -1.32 -5.77 -17.01
C PHE A 585 0.19 -5.70 -16.82
N PHE A 586 0.83 -4.83 -17.59
CA PHE A 586 2.25 -4.59 -17.50
C PHE A 586 2.49 -3.10 -17.35
N LEU A 587 2.84 -2.68 -16.13
CA LEU A 587 3.09 -1.30 -15.77
C LEU A 587 4.60 -1.11 -15.65
N TYR A 588 5.15 -0.01 -16.15
CA TYR A 588 6.60 0.19 -16.14
C TYR A 588 7.01 1.66 -16.22
N ASP A 589 8.22 1.93 -15.73
CA ASP A 589 8.94 3.17 -15.95
C ASP A 589 10.26 2.90 -16.74
N ASP A 590 11.28 3.74 -16.59
CA ASP A 590 12.57 3.56 -17.27
C ASP A 590 13.46 2.46 -16.70
N THR A 591 13.28 2.09 -15.44
CA THR A 591 14.19 1.20 -14.71
C THR A 591 13.52 -0.05 -14.15
N LYS A 592 12.20 0.02 -13.96
CA LYS A 592 11.42 -0.94 -13.17
C LYS A 592 10.09 -1.27 -13.85
N TYR A 593 9.51 -2.41 -13.47
CA TYR A 593 8.22 -2.87 -13.95
C TYR A 593 7.42 -3.62 -12.88
N ILE A 594 6.11 -3.67 -13.07
CA ILE A 594 5.16 -4.52 -12.37
C ILE A 594 4.46 -5.37 -13.44
N ASN A 595 4.53 -6.69 -13.27
CA ASN A 595 3.81 -7.64 -14.12
C ASN A 595 2.69 -8.26 -13.30
N LEU A 596 1.45 -7.96 -13.67
CA LEU A 596 0.26 -8.35 -12.95
C LEU A 596 -0.61 -9.23 -13.85
N SER A 597 -0.84 -10.48 -13.43
CA SER A 597 -1.77 -11.40 -14.10
C SER A 597 -2.87 -11.78 -13.11
N LEU A 598 -4.04 -11.16 -13.26
CA LEU A 598 -5.14 -11.34 -12.29
C LEU A 598 -5.74 -12.75 -12.32
N ASP A 599 -5.63 -13.46 -13.44
CA ASP A 599 -6.11 -14.83 -13.59
C ASP A 599 -5.14 -15.90 -13.07
N GLU A 600 -3.86 -15.56 -12.92
CA GLU A 600 -2.83 -16.42 -12.30
C GLU A 600 -2.71 -16.22 -10.78
N LEU A 601 -3.35 -15.20 -10.20
CA LEU A 601 -3.35 -14.95 -8.76
C LEU A 601 -3.93 -16.15 -7.99
N LYS A 602 -3.14 -16.75 -7.10
CA LYS A 602 -3.55 -17.88 -6.22
C LYS A 602 -4.30 -17.42 -4.99
N GLN A 603 -5.16 -16.43 -5.14
CA GLN A 603 -5.88 -15.84 -4.02
C GLN A 603 -7.20 -16.58 -3.75
N GLN A 604 -7.57 -16.69 -2.49
CA GLN A 604 -8.89 -17.17 -2.11
C GLN A 604 -9.95 -16.06 -2.26
N ILE A 605 -11.22 -16.46 -2.28
CA ILE A 605 -12.34 -15.51 -2.26
C ILE A 605 -12.38 -14.85 -0.88
N PHE A 606 -12.26 -13.53 -0.84
CA PHE A 606 -12.44 -12.78 0.40
C PHE A 606 -13.94 -12.66 0.71
N SER A 607 -14.31 -12.89 1.98
CA SER A 607 -15.68 -12.74 2.46
C SER A 607 -15.70 -12.39 3.96
N SER A 608 -15.67 -11.11 4.29
CA SER A 608 -15.71 -10.61 5.67
C SER A 608 -16.42 -9.26 5.78
N LYS A 609 -16.46 -8.71 6.99
CA LYS A 609 -16.80 -7.30 7.22
C LYS A 609 -15.56 -6.44 7.08
N ILE A 610 -15.71 -5.27 6.48
CA ILE A 610 -14.66 -4.25 6.39
C ILE A 610 -15.19 -2.91 6.90
N LEU A 611 -14.34 -2.12 7.56
CA LEU A 611 -14.67 -0.76 7.99
C LEU A 611 -14.65 0.16 6.78
N VAL A 612 -15.79 0.79 6.48
CA VAL A 612 -15.92 1.77 5.39
C VAL A 612 -16.14 3.16 5.98
N SER A 613 -15.26 4.10 5.63
CA SER A 613 -15.32 5.51 6.02
C SER A 613 -16.11 6.35 5.02
N HIS A 614 -16.89 7.32 5.51
CA HIS A 614 -17.63 8.30 4.71
C HIS A 614 -18.05 9.51 5.55
N ASP A 615 -17.67 10.72 5.14
CA ASP A 615 -18.11 11.99 5.77
C ASP A 615 -18.00 11.99 7.31
N LYS A 616 -16.88 11.48 7.85
CA LYS A 616 -16.60 11.37 9.29
C LYS A 616 -17.42 10.30 10.02
N GLN A 617 -17.89 9.31 9.29
CA GLN A 617 -18.64 8.19 9.84
C GLN A 617 -18.04 6.89 9.30
N GLY A 618 -17.82 5.93 10.20
CA GLY A 618 -17.41 4.58 9.86
C GLY A 618 -18.52 3.57 10.17
N ASP A 619 -18.77 2.63 9.27
CA ASP A 619 -19.55 1.42 9.58
C ASP A 619 -18.95 0.19 8.89
N TYR A 620 -19.26 -1.00 9.43
CA TYR A 620 -18.78 -2.28 8.93
C TYR A 620 -19.72 -2.83 7.86
N LEU A 621 -19.26 -2.89 6.61
CA LEU A 621 -20.01 -3.47 5.50
C LEU A 621 -19.55 -4.90 5.21
N ASN A 622 -20.49 -5.79 4.87
CA ASN A 622 -20.13 -7.14 4.41
C ASN A 622 -19.63 -7.06 2.96
N VAL A 623 -18.43 -7.55 2.69
CA VAL A 623 -17.84 -7.57 1.35
C VAL A 623 -17.49 -8.98 0.92
N SER A 624 -17.76 -9.30 -0.34
CA SER A 624 -17.28 -10.52 -1.00
C SER A 624 -16.51 -10.14 -2.26
N TRP A 625 -15.26 -10.56 -2.38
CA TRP A 625 -14.36 -10.06 -3.43
C TRP A 625 -13.40 -11.12 -3.98
N HIS A 626 -13.12 -11.03 -5.28
CA HIS A 626 -11.99 -11.68 -5.95
C HIS A 626 -11.56 -10.85 -7.18
N PRO A 627 -10.24 -10.68 -7.46
CA PRO A 627 -9.76 -9.75 -8.48
C PRO A 627 -10.20 -10.16 -9.89
N TRP A 628 -10.16 -11.45 -10.21
CA TRP A 628 -10.55 -11.93 -11.55
C TRP A 628 -11.87 -12.72 -11.62
N ILE A 629 -12.10 -13.66 -10.69
CA ILE A 629 -13.28 -14.52 -10.65
C ILE A 629 -14.52 -13.72 -10.25
N ARG A 630 -15.55 -13.74 -11.11
CA ARG A 630 -16.86 -13.15 -10.76
C ARG A 630 -17.66 -14.08 -9.86
N LEU A 631 -18.05 -13.56 -8.70
CA LEU A 631 -18.79 -14.23 -7.64
C LEU A 631 -20.30 -14.06 -7.83
N GLY A 632 -21.07 -15.10 -7.49
CA GLY A 632 -22.53 -14.99 -7.43
C GLY A 632 -22.99 -14.04 -6.32
N CYS A 633 -24.22 -13.54 -6.43
CA CYS A 633 -24.87 -12.76 -5.38
C CYS A 633 -24.78 -13.46 -4.01
N PRO A 634 -24.27 -12.80 -2.94
CA PRO A 634 -24.16 -13.38 -1.61
C PRO A 634 -25.50 -13.90 -1.08
N SER A 635 -25.48 -15.08 -0.45
CA SER A 635 -26.69 -15.72 0.06
C SER A 635 -27.38 -14.87 1.13
N GLY A 636 -28.69 -14.63 1.00
CA GLY A 636 -29.48 -13.87 1.98
C GLY A 636 -29.61 -12.37 1.67
N TYR A 637 -29.09 -11.91 0.54
CA TYR A 637 -29.15 -10.52 0.11
C TYR A 637 -29.91 -10.34 -1.22
N ASN A 638 -30.50 -9.16 -1.42
CA ASN A 638 -31.12 -8.77 -2.68
C ASN A 638 -30.12 -8.01 -3.56
N CYS A 639 -29.70 -8.62 -4.66
CA CYS A 639 -28.76 -8.03 -5.63
C CYS A 639 -29.42 -7.38 -6.87
N GLY A 640 -30.76 -7.24 -6.86
CA GLY A 640 -31.51 -6.68 -7.97
C GLY A 640 -31.41 -7.52 -9.26
N VAL A 641 -30.93 -6.90 -10.35
CA VAL A 641 -30.83 -7.55 -11.68
C VAL A 641 -29.47 -8.20 -11.95
N PHE A 642 -28.50 -7.98 -11.07
CA PHE A 642 -27.12 -8.44 -11.24
C PHE A 642 -26.96 -9.86 -10.69
N LYS A 643 -26.19 -10.68 -11.41
CA LYS A 643 -26.00 -12.10 -11.06
C LYS A 643 -24.59 -12.42 -10.59
N TYR A 644 -23.61 -11.76 -11.20
CA TYR A 644 -22.19 -11.99 -10.97
C TYR A 644 -21.46 -10.65 -10.90
N ALA A 645 -20.44 -10.56 -10.06
CA ALA A 645 -19.56 -9.39 -9.94
C ALA A 645 -18.22 -9.82 -9.33
N ASN A 646 -17.15 -9.06 -9.54
CA ASN A 646 -15.86 -9.27 -8.88
C ASN A 646 -15.93 -8.87 -7.41
N MET A 647 -16.70 -7.82 -7.08
CA MET A 647 -16.97 -7.39 -5.72
C MET A 647 -18.45 -7.15 -5.46
N TRP A 648 -18.92 -7.64 -4.32
CA TRP A 648 -20.21 -7.30 -3.73
C TRP A 648 -20.00 -6.55 -2.44
N THR A 649 -20.65 -5.39 -2.30
CA THR A 649 -20.72 -4.65 -1.03
C THR A 649 -22.15 -4.70 -0.52
N CYS A 650 -22.33 -5.11 0.75
CA CYS A 650 -23.62 -5.52 1.29
C CYS A 650 -23.91 -4.86 2.64
N TRP A 651 -25.12 -4.31 2.79
CA TRP A 651 -25.57 -3.59 3.98
C TRP A 651 -27.07 -3.82 4.25
N VAL A 652 -27.54 -3.29 5.39
CA VAL A 652 -28.96 -3.32 5.77
C VAL A 652 -29.53 -1.93 5.53
N GLU A 653 -30.55 -1.83 4.69
CA GLU A 653 -31.24 -0.56 4.40
C GLU A 653 -32.12 -0.10 5.58
N ASP A 654 -32.54 1.17 5.56
CA ASP A 654 -33.47 1.76 6.55
C ASP A 654 -34.76 0.94 6.77
N ASP A 655 -35.24 0.23 5.74
CA ASP A 655 -36.42 -0.63 5.80
C ASP A 655 -36.12 -2.06 6.33
N LYS A 656 -34.89 -2.27 6.82
CA LYS A 656 -34.33 -3.54 7.32
C LYS A 656 -34.17 -4.61 6.25
N THR A 657 -34.15 -4.25 4.97
CA THR A 657 -33.86 -5.20 3.90
C THR A 657 -32.36 -5.37 3.71
N ASN A 658 -31.92 -6.63 3.57
CA ASN A 658 -30.54 -6.96 3.23
C ASN A 658 -30.31 -6.68 1.73
N TYR A 659 -29.44 -5.72 1.41
CA TYR A 659 -29.12 -5.32 0.06
C TYR A 659 -27.64 -5.54 -0.25
N CYS A 660 -27.32 -5.98 -1.48
CA CYS A 660 -25.95 -6.01 -1.99
C CYS A 660 -25.91 -5.30 -3.34
N HIS A 661 -24.85 -4.53 -3.57
CA HIS A 661 -24.57 -3.88 -4.84
C HIS A 661 -23.28 -4.44 -5.46
N PRO A 662 -23.22 -4.67 -6.78
CA PRO A 662 -21.99 -5.08 -7.45
C PRO A 662 -21.11 -3.84 -7.66
N THR A 663 -20.16 -3.63 -6.78
CA THR A 663 -19.30 -2.44 -6.74
C THR A 663 -18.12 -2.55 -7.71
N ALA A 664 -17.68 -3.77 -8.05
CA ALA A 664 -16.66 -4.04 -9.07
C ALA A 664 -17.05 -5.22 -9.96
N ASP A 665 -16.96 -5.07 -11.29
CA ASP A 665 -17.24 -6.10 -12.30
C ASP A 665 -16.35 -5.87 -13.53
N ASN A 666 -15.39 -6.78 -13.73
CA ASN A 666 -14.45 -6.71 -14.84
C ASN A 666 -15.12 -6.80 -16.22
N SER A 667 -16.36 -7.31 -16.31
CA SER A 667 -17.11 -7.31 -17.56
C SER A 667 -17.73 -5.95 -17.91
N ILE A 668 -17.74 -5.00 -16.97
CA ILE A 668 -18.17 -3.62 -17.21
C ILE A 668 -16.94 -2.78 -17.59
N SER A 669 -15.95 -2.72 -16.70
CA SER A 669 -14.67 -2.04 -16.92
C SER A 669 -13.60 -2.61 -15.99
N LEU A 670 -12.37 -2.69 -16.49
CA LEU A 670 -11.18 -3.00 -15.71
C LEU A 670 -9.96 -2.37 -16.39
N GLU A 671 -9.33 -1.42 -15.72
CA GLU A 671 -8.11 -0.77 -16.17
C GLU A 671 -7.05 -0.81 -15.05
N ALA A 672 -5.77 -0.85 -15.42
CA ALA A 672 -4.67 -0.75 -14.47
C ALA A 672 -3.75 0.41 -14.83
N ARG A 673 -3.31 1.18 -13.83
CA ARG A 673 -2.38 2.31 -13.98
C ARG A 673 -1.45 2.44 -12.78
N LEU A 674 -0.41 3.26 -12.88
CA LEU A 674 0.47 3.56 -11.74
C LEU A 674 -0.27 4.43 -10.69
N ALA A 675 0.02 4.21 -9.40
CA ALA A 675 -0.70 4.84 -8.29
C ALA A 675 -0.51 6.36 -8.22
N THR A 676 0.73 6.82 -8.35
CA THR A 676 1.07 8.25 -8.35
C THR A 676 1.93 8.60 -9.57
N SER A 677 1.84 9.86 -9.99
CA SER A 677 2.65 10.37 -11.11
C SER A 677 4.03 10.90 -10.67
N GLY A 678 4.30 10.96 -9.36
CA GLY A 678 5.50 11.58 -8.77
C GLY A 678 6.55 10.60 -8.23
N ASP A 679 6.14 9.61 -7.45
CA ASP A 679 7.06 8.69 -6.74
C ASP A 679 7.50 7.48 -7.60
N GLY A 680 7.08 7.50 -8.87
CA GLY A 680 7.35 6.46 -9.85
C GLY A 680 6.58 5.16 -9.55
N ILE A 681 7.08 4.06 -10.09
CA ILE A 681 6.45 2.74 -9.94
C ILE A 681 6.63 2.12 -8.55
N SER A 682 7.37 2.77 -7.65
CA SER A 682 7.63 2.26 -6.31
C SER A 682 6.39 2.33 -5.39
N SER A 683 5.42 3.20 -5.69
CA SER A 683 4.17 3.32 -4.95
C SER A 683 3.11 2.26 -5.30
N GLY A 684 3.42 1.32 -6.21
CA GLY A 684 2.48 0.29 -6.64
C GLY A 684 1.56 0.72 -7.80
N PHE A 685 0.33 0.20 -7.83
CA PHE A 685 -0.60 0.38 -8.95
C PHE A 685 -2.06 0.57 -8.52
N ILE A 686 -2.89 1.09 -9.42
CA ILE A 686 -4.33 1.22 -9.25
C ILE A 686 -5.05 0.29 -10.22
N LEU A 687 -6.04 -0.46 -9.75
CA LEU A 687 -7.05 -1.13 -10.57
C LEU A 687 -8.36 -0.38 -10.49
N ASP A 688 -8.80 0.19 -11.61
CA ASP A 688 -10.09 0.87 -11.73
C ASP A 688 -11.13 -0.13 -12.30
N TYR A 689 -12.12 -0.52 -11.48
CA TYR A 689 -13.23 -1.39 -11.86
C TYR A 689 -14.52 -0.61 -12.07
N GLY A 690 -15.24 -0.96 -13.14
CA GLY A 690 -16.63 -0.54 -13.31
C GLY A 690 -17.59 -1.44 -12.53
N GLY A 691 -18.64 -0.87 -11.95
CA GLY A 691 -19.68 -1.57 -11.20
C GLY A 691 -21.09 -1.30 -11.73
N GLY A 692 -22.07 -1.96 -11.13
CA GLY A 692 -23.47 -1.83 -11.53
C GLY A 692 -23.98 -0.40 -11.38
N TYR A 693 -24.79 0.05 -12.35
CA TYR A 693 -25.38 1.40 -12.37
C TYR A 693 -24.37 2.57 -12.37
N GLY A 694 -23.15 2.34 -12.90
CA GLY A 694 -22.13 3.38 -12.99
C GLY A 694 -21.34 3.57 -11.70
N PHE A 695 -21.38 2.57 -10.81
CA PHE A 695 -20.49 2.52 -9.66
C PHE A 695 -19.04 2.39 -10.13
N ASP A 696 -18.09 3.02 -9.45
CA ASP A 696 -16.65 2.93 -9.76
C ASP A 696 -15.91 2.45 -8.52
N THR A 697 -15.05 1.44 -8.64
CA THR A 697 -14.23 0.98 -7.52
C THR A 697 -12.76 1.06 -7.90
N LYS A 698 -11.97 1.73 -7.06
CA LYS A 698 -10.52 1.85 -7.24
C LYS A 698 -9.80 1.05 -6.18
N PHE A 699 -9.01 0.07 -6.61
CA PHE A 699 -8.06 -0.61 -5.73
C PHE A 699 -6.70 0.04 -5.89
N ILE A 700 -6.24 0.78 -4.90
CA ILE A 700 -4.88 1.31 -4.80
C ILE A 700 -4.06 0.23 -4.10
N VAL A 701 -3.26 -0.51 -4.88
CA VAL A 701 -2.43 -1.62 -4.39
C VAL A 701 -1.01 -1.11 -4.23
N GLU A 702 -0.58 -0.92 -2.99
CA GLU A 702 0.73 -0.41 -2.64
C GLU A 702 1.76 -1.54 -2.51
N CYS A 703 3.03 -1.23 -2.78
CA CYS A 703 4.11 -2.23 -2.65
C CYS A 703 4.40 -2.52 -1.18
N ASN A 704 4.17 -3.77 -0.78
CA ASN A 704 4.70 -4.32 0.46
C ASN A 704 5.48 -5.62 0.17
N GLY A 705 6.81 -5.57 0.27
CA GLY A 705 7.68 -6.70 -0.02
C GLY A 705 7.59 -7.86 0.99
N PHE A 706 6.91 -7.65 2.12
CA PHE A 706 6.73 -8.62 3.19
C PHE A 706 5.40 -9.37 3.08
N GLU A 707 4.46 -8.90 2.25
CA GLU A 707 3.14 -9.49 2.06
C GLU A 707 3.11 -10.64 1.05
N SER A 708 1.99 -11.36 1.06
CA SER A 708 1.72 -12.41 0.08
C SER A 708 1.56 -11.87 -1.36
N GLU A 709 1.79 -12.71 -2.36
CA GLU A 709 1.53 -12.38 -3.78
C GLU A 709 0.01 -12.42 -4.09
N SER A 710 -0.78 -11.66 -3.34
CA SER A 710 -2.24 -11.57 -3.48
C SER A 710 -2.74 -10.16 -3.15
N ILE A 711 -3.91 -9.79 -3.66
CA ILE A 711 -4.50 -8.44 -3.45
C ILE A 711 -5.58 -8.55 -2.37
N SER A 712 -5.32 -9.24 -1.27
CA SER A 712 -6.36 -9.51 -0.26
C SER A 712 -6.84 -8.23 0.43
N PHE A 713 -8.12 -8.20 0.81
CA PHE A 713 -8.53 -7.40 1.95
C PHE A 713 -7.97 -8.11 3.18
N ASP A 714 -6.82 -7.66 3.63
CA ASP A 714 -6.32 -7.98 4.95
C ASP A 714 -6.87 -6.96 5.96
N ASP A 715 -6.37 -7.07 7.18
CA ASP A 715 -6.72 -6.20 8.28
C ASP A 715 -6.26 -4.74 8.03
N GLY A 716 -5.28 -4.53 7.14
CA GLY A 716 -4.74 -3.20 6.79
C GLY A 716 -5.50 -2.45 5.70
N ALA A 717 -6.55 -3.03 5.11
CA ALA A 717 -7.27 -2.38 4.02
C ALA A 717 -8.04 -1.11 4.48
N ASP A 718 -7.71 0.07 3.93
CA ASP A 718 -8.50 1.30 4.10
C ASP A 718 -9.56 1.39 3.00
N THR A 719 -10.81 1.58 3.40
CA THR A 719 -11.90 1.76 2.45
C THR A 719 -12.68 3.04 2.69
N THR A 720 -12.85 3.81 1.62
CA THR A 720 -13.50 5.12 1.63
C THR A 720 -14.61 5.16 0.60
N TYR A 721 -15.82 5.43 1.06
CA TYR A 721 -16.98 5.62 0.22
C TYR A 721 -17.22 7.11 -0.03
N TYR A 722 -17.43 7.49 -1.28
CA TYR A 722 -17.68 8.88 -1.66
C TYR A 722 -19.18 9.14 -1.88
N ASP A 723 -19.56 10.41 -1.89
CA ASP A 723 -20.96 10.82 -2.09
C ASP A 723 -21.48 10.52 -3.52
N ASP A 724 -20.57 10.49 -4.50
CA ASP A 724 -20.80 9.86 -5.79
C ASP A 724 -20.53 8.35 -5.67
N PRO A 725 -21.17 7.47 -6.48
CA PRO A 725 -21.12 6.01 -6.29
C PRO A 725 -19.73 5.44 -6.61
N ARG A 726 -18.76 5.77 -5.76
CA ARG A 726 -17.36 5.44 -5.87
C ARG A 726 -16.87 4.89 -4.54
N LEU A 727 -16.03 3.87 -4.63
CA LEU A 727 -15.36 3.26 -3.50
C LEU A 727 -13.86 3.24 -3.80
N SER A 728 -13.06 3.80 -2.91
CA SER A 728 -11.61 3.59 -2.92
C SER A 728 -11.27 2.53 -1.89
N VAL A 729 -10.40 1.60 -2.28
CA VAL A 729 -9.88 0.54 -1.44
C VAL A 729 -8.37 0.62 -1.55
N ILE A 730 -7.68 0.89 -0.45
CA ILE A 730 -6.22 0.86 -0.37
C ILE A 730 -5.84 -0.46 0.29
N VAL A 731 -4.99 -1.22 -0.38
CA VAL A 731 -4.44 -2.50 0.10
C VAL A 731 -2.97 -2.55 -0.24
N ASP A 732 -2.22 -3.42 0.41
CA ASP A 732 -0.81 -3.65 0.14
C ASP A 732 -0.55 -5.08 -0.35
N SER A 733 0.49 -5.24 -1.15
CA SER A 733 0.83 -6.55 -1.74
C SER A 733 2.25 -6.59 -2.25
N SER A 734 2.89 -7.76 -2.18
CA SER A 734 4.21 -7.95 -2.81
C SER A 734 4.12 -7.99 -4.34
N ILE A 735 2.94 -8.22 -4.93
CA ILE A 735 2.77 -8.15 -6.39
C ILE A 735 2.85 -6.71 -6.92
N ALA A 736 2.54 -5.73 -6.07
CA ALA A 736 2.70 -4.31 -6.41
C ALA A 736 4.15 -3.84 -6.33
N CYS A 737 5.05 -4.66 -5.79
CA CYS A 737 6.45 -4.28 -5.70
C CYS A 737 7.15 -4.35 -7.05
N PRO A 738 7.76 -3.24 -7.49
CA PRO A 738 8.42 -3.20 -8.78
C PRO A 738 9.66 -4.06 -8.82
N LYS A 739 9.87 -4.72 -9.95
CA LYS A 739 11.06 -5.49 -10.28
C LYS A 739 11.93 -4.66 -11.22
N ASN A 740 13.24 -4.70 -11.04
CA ASN A 740 14.17 -4.04 -11.96
C ASN A 740 14.18 -4.78 -13.30
N PHE A 741 14.27 -4.04 -14.41
CA PHE A 741 14.52 -4.66 -15.71
C PHE A 741 15.88 -5.37 -15.71
N ALA A 742 15.92 -6.56 -16.30
CA ALA A 742 17.17 -7.26 -16.54
C ALA A 742 18.01 -6.49 -17.56
N THR A 743 19.33 -6.40 -17.31
CA THR A 743 20.29 -5.82 -18.25
C THR A 743 20.99 -6.96 -19.01
N PRO A 744 20.53 -7.29 -20.24
CA PRO A 744 21.09 -8.42 -20.97
C PRO A 744 22.58 -8.18 -21.29
N THR A 745 23.38 -9.23 -21.15
CA THR A 745 24.78 -9.24 -21.58
C THR A 745 24.83 -9.54 -23.08
N LEU A 746 25.56 -8.71 -23.83
CA LEU A 746 25.77 -8.98 -25.25
C LEU A 746 26.68 -10.21 -25.44
N PRO A 747 26.39 -11.10 -26.41
CA PRO A 747 27.31 -12.16 -26.77
C PRO A 747 28.67 -11.56 -27.18
N PRO A 748 29.80 -12.05 -26.65
CA PRO A 748 31.11 -11.42 -26.82
C PRO A 748 31.66 -11.49 -28.26
N THR A 749 31.10 -12.35 -29.13
CA THR A 749 31.48 -12.41 -30.55
C THR A 749 30.29 -12.88 -31.39
N PRO A 750 29.92 -12.19 -32.48
CA PRO A 750 28.87 -12.64 -33.38
C PRO A 750 29.27 -13.98 -34.01
N ALA A 751 28.37 -14.97 -34.02
CA ALA A 751 28.47 -16.02 -35.03
C ALA A 751 28.34 -15.36 -36.42
N PRO A 752 29.13 -15.76 -37.43
CA PRO A 752 29.06 -15.15 -38.74
C PRO A 752 27.65 -15.27 -39.30
N THR A 753 27.00 -14.13 -39.57
CA THR A 753 25.69 -14.08 -40.22
C THR A 753 25.77 -14.83 -41.55
N PRO A 754 24.74 -15.59 -41.96
CA PRO A 754 24.70 -16.22 -43.28
C PRO A 754 25.00 -15.19 -44.39
N THR A 755 25.53 -15.62 -45.53
CA THR A 755 25.81 -14.68 -46.63
C THR A 755 24.50 -14.22 -47.27
N ILE A 756 24.23 -12.91 -47.26
CA ILE A 756 23.07 -12.28 -47.91
C ILE A 756 23.11 -12.57 -49.41
N ASP A 757 21.97 -12.95 -50.02
CA ASP A 757 21.79 -12.82 -51.46
C ASP A 757 21.42 -11.35 -51.79
N PRO A 758 22.32 -10.55 -52.38
CA PRO A 758 22.07 -9.14 -52.67
C PRO A 758 20.96 -8.93 -53.71
N ASN A 759 20.52 -9.99 -54.41
CA ASN A 759 19.43 -9.94 -55.39
C ASN A 759 18.10 -10.46 -54.83
N ALA A 760 18.06 -10.90 -53.56
CA ALA A 760 16.83 -11.34 -52.93
C ALA A 760 15.78 -10.21 -52.97
N LYS A 761 14.64 -10.51 -53.58
CA LYS A 761 13.43 -9.67 -53.58
C LYS A 761 12.34 -10.45 -52.84
N PRO A 762 12.26 -10.33 -51.50
CA PRO A 762 11.25 -11.03 -50.72
C PRO A 762 9.86 -10.67 -51.23
N ASP A 763 8.99 -11.66 -51.39
CA ASP A 763 7.58 -11.41 -51.65
C ASP A 763 6.93 -10.96 -50.34
N ARG A 764 6.51 -9.70 -50.32
CA ARG A 764 5.90 -9.04 -49.17
C ARG A 764 4.38 -9.02 -49.23
N SER A 765 3.81 -9.58 -50.29
CA SER A 765 2.38 -9.75 -50.45
C SER A 765 1.94 -11.07 -49.84
N PHE A 766 0.83 -11.04 -49.12
CA PHE A 766 0.21 -12.24 -48.57
C PHE A 766 -1.24 -12.30 -49.02
N THR A 767 -1.66 -13.47 -49.50
CA THR A 767 -3.06 -13.81 -49.75
C THR A 767 -3.32 -15.18 -49.15
N SER A 768 -4.23 -15.27 -48.19
CA SER A 768 -4.60 -16.55 -47.59
C SER A 768 -5.42 -17.41 -48.57
N ASN A 769 -5.61 -18.68 -48.21
CA ASN A 769 -6.69 -19.45 -48.82
C ASN A 769 -8.05 -18.82 -48.49
N GLU A 770 -9.04 -19.10 -49.33
CA GLU A 770 -10.42 -18.66 -49.12
C GLU A 770 -11.07 -19.47 -47.99
N TYR A 771 -11.75 -18.78 -47.07
CA TYR A 771 -12.60 -19.37 -46.04
C TYR A 771 -13.88 -18.57 -45.94
N ASP A 772 -15.02 -19.24 -46.15
CA ASP A 772 -16.36 -18.63 -46.17
C ASP A 772 -16.50 -17.40 -47.11
N GLY A 773 -15.90 -17.48 -48.31
CA GLY A 773 -15.95 -16.39 -49.30
C GLY A 773 -15.07 -15.17 -48.97
N LYS A 774 -14.32 -15.22 -47.86
CA LYS A 774 -13.37 -14.20 -47.45
C LYS A 774 -11.93 -14.70 -47.62
N GLU A 775 -11.01 -13.76 -47.74
CA GLU A 775 -9.57 -14.00 -47.74
C GLU A 775 -8.88 -12.90 -46.92
N ILE A 776 -7.77 -13.20 -46.26
CA ILE A 776 -6.85 -12.17 -45.76
C ILE A 776 -5.91 -11.81 -46.91
N ARG A 777 -5.86 -10.52 -47.25
CA ARG A 777 -4.93 -10.01 -48.26
C ARG A 777 -4.35 -8.68 -47.82
N PHE A 778 -3.02 -8.62 -47.74
CA PHE A 778 -2.27 -7.40 -47.46
C PHE A 778 -0.91 -7.43 -48.17
N ASP A 779 -0.31 -6.26 -48.37
CA ASP A 779 1.07 -6.10 -48.85
C ASP A 779 1.85 -5.31 -47.81
N LEU A 780 2.94 -5.89 -47.29
CA LEU A 780 3.78 -5.22 -46.29
C LEU A 780 4.48 -3.96 -46.85
N ASN A 781 4.58 -3.81 -48.18
CA ASN A 781 5.10 -2.59 -48.81
C ASN A 781 4.17 -1.37 -48.60
N ASP A 782 2.91 -1.58 -48.24
CA ASP A 782 1.95 -0.48 -48.01
C ASP A 782 2.16 0.22 -46.66
N TYR A 783 3.06 -0.30 -45.82
CA TYR A 783 3.26 0.17 -44.45
C TYR A 783 4.64 0.82 -44.25
N SER A 784 4.66 1.89 -43.47
CA SER A 784 5.90 2.61 -43.14
C SER A 784 6.63 1.99 -41.94
N THR A 785 7.77 2.57 -41.53
CA THR A 785 8.51 2.11 -40.35
C THR A 785 7.79 2.47 -39.05
N TYR A 786 7.75 1.52 -38.12
CA TYR A 786 7.17 1.66 -36.80
C TYR A 786 8.25 1.58 -35.73
N LYS A 787 8.11 2.42 -34.70
CA LYS A 787 8.93 2.39 -33.50
C LYS A 787 8.01 2.24 -32.29
N SER A 788 8.22 1.22 -31.49
CA SER A 788 7.42 0.96 -30.28
C SER A 788 8.31 0.53 -29.13
N THR A 789 8.00 0.96 -27.92
CA THR A 789 8.55 0.34 -26.71
C THR A 789 7.84 -0.99 -26.51
N VAL A 790 8.61 -2.04 -26.26
CA VAL A 790 8.15 -3.40 -26.01
C VAL A 790 8.92 -3.98 -24.84
N ILE A 791 8.27 -4.87 -24.12
CA ILE A 791 8.79 -5.56 -22.96
C ILE A 791 8.93 -7.02 -23.35
N LEU A 792 10.15 -7.54 -23.26
CA LEU A 792 10.48 -8.89 -23.67
C LEU A 792 10.69 -9.78 -22.46
N SER A 793 9.93 -10.87 -22.35
CA SER A 793 10.16 -11.93 -21.37
C SER A 793 11.11 -13.00 -21.95
N ASP A 794 12.21 -13.29 -21.26
CA ASP A 794 13.25 -14.26 -21.62
C ASP A 794 13.63 -15.12 -20.41
N ASN A 795 13.12 -16.35 -20.36
CA ASN A 795 13.41 -17.32 -19.28
C ASN A 795 13.20 -16.73 -17.86
N GLY A 796 12.15 -15.94 -17.68
CA GLY A 796 11.81 -15.27 -16.41
C GLY A 796 12.47 -13.90 -16.22
N ASN A 797 13.48 -13.55 -17.02
CA ASN A 797 14.00 -12.19 -17.08
C ASN A 797 13.10 -11.31 -17.93
N VAL A 798 12.96 -10.05 -17.55
CA VAL A 798 12.14 -9.10 -18.31
C VAL A 798 13.01 -7.92 -18.74
N ILE A 799 12.98 -7.63 -20.04
CA ILE A 799 13.87 -6.66 -20.69
C ILE A 799 13.02 -5.56 -21.31
N LYS A 800 13.28 -4.30 -20.97
CA LYS A 800 12.73 -3.14 -21.68
C LYS A 800 13.49 -2.94 -22.98
N SER A 801 12.76 -2.88 -24.09
CA SER A 801 13.33 -2.68 -25.42
C SER A 801 12.54 -1.70 -26.26
N VAL A 802 13.21 -1.09 -27.24
CA VAL A 802 12.61 -0.31 -28.31
C VAL A 802 12.71 -1.12 -29.59
N LEU A 803 11.57 -1.57 -30.10
CA LEU A 803 11.45 -2.25 -31.38
C LEU A 803 11.38 -1.21 -32.50
N VAL A 804 12.23 -1.37 -33.52
CA VAL A 804 12.12 -0.61 -34.78
C VAL A 804 11.84 -1.59 -35.91
N TYR A 805 10.62 -1.56 -36.44
CA TYR A 805 10.10 -2.47 -37.44
C TYR A 805 9.83 -1.76 -38.76
N ASN A 806 10.51 -2.16 -39.83
CA ASN A 806 10.19 -1.72 -41.19
C ASN A 806 9.60 -2.89 -42.02
N PRO A 807 8.26 -2.96 -42.16
CA PRO A 807 7.58 -4.00 -42.92
C PRO A 807 7.89 -3.94 -44.43
N SER A 808 8.20 -2.76 -44.96
CA SER A 808 8.45 -2.54 -46.40
C SER A 808 9.84 -2.98 -46.88
N GLY A 809 10.77 -3.27 -45.96
CA GLY A 809 12.11 -3.72 -46.27
C GLY A 809 13.15 -3.40 -45.19
N VAL A 810 14.43 -3.53 -45.53
CA VAL A 810 15.52 -3.28 -44.58
C VAL A 810 15.82 -1.79 -44.41
N GLN A 811 16.16 -1.39 -43.19
CA GLN A 811 16.59 -0.04 -42.83
C GLN A 811 17.99 -0.06 -42.19
N SER A 812 18.69 1.07 -42.25
CA SER A 812 19.95 1.27 -41.54
C SER A 812 19.75 1.23 -40.03
N CYS A 813 20.87 1.22 -39.29
CA CYS A 813 20.89 1.41 -37.85
C CYS A 813 19.98 2.59 -37.44
N PRO A 814 19.06 2.42 -36.46
CA PRO A 814 18.21 3.50 -35.99
C PRO A 814 19.02 4.68 -35.45
N ASP A 815 18.60 5.90 -35.78
CA ASP A 815 19.29 7.11 -35.33
C ASP A 815 19.34 7.21 -33.79
N GLY A 816 20.51 7.58 -33.26
CA GLY A 816 20.76 7.69 -31.81
C GLY A 816 21.16 6.39 -31.11
N TYR A 817 21.27 5.28 -31.84
CA TYR A 817 21.69 3.99 -31.30
C TYR A 817 23.04 3.51 -31.85
N TYR A 818 23.74 2.71 -31.05
CA TYR A 818 24.92 1.96 -31.47
C TYR A 818 24.52 0.56 -31.94
N CYS A 819 24.67 0.27 -33.23
CA CYS A 819 24.38 -1.06 -33.75
C CYS A 819 25.57 -2.01 -33.63
N VAL A 820 25.32 -3.24 -33.19
CA VAL A 820 26.35 -4.28 -33.07
C VAL A 820 26.94 -4.72 -34.42
N THR A 821 26.22 -4.46 -35.51
CA THR A 821 26.69 -4.64 -36.89
C THR A 821 26.43 -3.38 -37.71
N GLN A 822 27.14 -3.21 -38.84
CA GLN A 822 26.86 -2.16 -39.83
C GLN A 822 25.78 -2.56 -40.85
N GLU A 823 25.16 -3.73 -40.67
CA GLU A 823 24.20 -4.26 -41.64
C GLU A 823 22.86 -3.54 -41.55
N LYS A 824 22.07 -3.62 -42.63
CA LYS A 824 20.67 -3.20 -42.62
C LYS A 824 19.80 -4.35 -42.11
N SER A 825 18.70 -4.04 -41.44
CA SER A 825 17.77 -5.03 -40.91
C SER A 825 16.33 -4.57 -41.08
N SER A 826 15.38 -5.51 -41.18
CA SER A 826 13.95 -5.21 -41.17
C SER A 826 13.45 -4.94 -39.74
N LEU A 827 14.05 -5.61 -38.76
CA LEU A 827 13.74 -5.48 -37.33
C LEU A 827 14.99 -5.21 -36.50
N TRP A 828 14.92 -4.19 -35.66
CA TRP A 828 15.94 -3.86 -34.67
C TRP A 828 15.34 -3.94 -33.27
N ASN A 829 16.05 -4.61 -32.38
CA ASN A 829 15.76 -4.66 -30.95
C ASN A 829 16.77 -3.79 -30.21
N CYS A 830 16.32 -2.67 -29.65
CA CYS A 830 17.19 -1.65 -29.09
C CYS A 830 17.05 -1.56 -27.57
N ILE A 831 18.13 -1.83 -26.85
CA ILE A 831 18.16 -2.08 -25.40
C ILE A 831 19.30 -1.30 -24.72
N ASN A 832 19.22 -1.15 -23.40
CA ASN A 832 20.35 -0.79 -22.56
C ASN A 832 21.01 -2.08 -22.06
N SER A 833 22.31 -2.24 -22.28
CA SER A 833 23.09 -3.41 -21.85
C SER A 833 24.06 -3.03 -20.74
N THR A 834 24.58 -4.02 -20.01
CA THR A 834 25.62 -3.85 -18.98
C THR A 834 26.88 -3.14 -19.48
N THR A 835 27.15 -3.21 -20.79
CA THR A 835 28.36 -2.64 -21.39
C THR A 835 28.17 -1.25 -21.99
N ARG A 836 26.95 -0.90 -22.44
CA ARG A 836 26.64 0.35 -23.13
C ARG A 836 25.12 0.59 -23.21
N ASN A 837 24.71 1.85 -23.13
CA ASN A 837 23.32 2.28 -23.35
C ASN A 837 23.01 2.47 -24.84
N ASN A 838 21.74 2.36 -25.22
CA ASN A 838 21.26 2.56 -26.59
C ASN A 838 21.93 1.64 -27.62
N ILE A 839 22.00 0.33 -27.35
CA ILE A 839 22.51 -0.65 -28.31
C ILE A 839 21.34 -1.22 -29.12
N CYS A 840 21.46 -1.30 -30.45
CA CYS A 840 20.51 -2.03 -31.29
C CYS A 840 21.13 -3.31 -31.85
N ILE A 841 20.35 -4.39 -31.77
CA ILE A 841 20.67 -5.71 -32.30
C ILE A 841 19.71 -5.99 -33.46
N PRO A 842 20.20 -6.40 -34.66
CA PRO A 842 19.32 -6.80 -35.73
C PRO A 842 18.71 -8.17 -35.37
N ILE A 843 17.39 -8.25 -35.28
CA ILE A 843 16.69 -9.47 -34.84
C ILE A 843 15.92 -10.18 -35.95
N GLY A 844 15.86 -9.59 -37.14
CA GLY A 844 15.24 -10.20 -38.32
C GLY A 844 15.38 -9.34 -39.57
N ASP A 845 15.71 -9.98 -40.68
CA ASP A 845 15.93 -9.35 -41.99
C ASP A 845 15.26 -10.20 -43.07
N ASP A 846 14.32 -9.59 -43.78
CA ASP A 846 13.47 -10.26 -44.77
C ASP A 846 14.25 -10.92 -45.92
N ARG A 847 15.48 -10.49 -46.18
CA ARG A 847 16.36 -11.05 -47.22
C ARG A 847 16.85 -12.47 -46.89
N TYR A 848 16.86 -12.86 -45.62
CA TYR A 848 17.24 -14.21 -45.17
C TYR A 848 16.08 -15.18 -45.12
N GLY A 849 14.87 -14.71 -45.41
CA GLY A 849 13.65 -15.51 -45.39
C GLY A 849 12.52 -14.73 -44.75
N LEU A 850 11.48 -14.51 -45.55
CA LEU A 850 10.19 -14.01 -45.09
C LEU A 850 9.16 -15.12 -45.29
N LYS A 851 8.54 -15.55 -44.20
CA LYS A 851 7.54 -16.63 -44.24
C LYS A 851 6.24 -16.18 -43.59
N PHE A 852 5.15 -16.30 -44.33
CA PHE A 852 3.80 -16.14 -43.80
C PHE A 852 3.25 -17.49 -43.40
N THR A 853 2.72 -17.59 -42.19
CA THR A 853 1.99 -18.75 -41.71
C THR A 853 0.67 -18.30 -41.12
N VAL A 854 -0.42 -18.84 -41.64
CA VAL A 854 -1.70 -18.83 -40.93
C VAL A 854 -1.66 -20.03 -39.99
N PRO A 855 -1.64 -19.85 -38.67
CA PRO A 855 -1.72 -20.98 -37.75
C PRO A 855 -2.97 -21.77 -38.14
N ALA A 856 -2.81 -23.05 -38.48
CA ALA A 856 -3.98 -23.90 -38.68
C ALA A 856 -4.75 -23.90 -37.36
N ASN A 857 -6.05 -23.60 -37.40
CA ASN A 857 -6.92 -23.72 -36.23
C ASN A 857 -6.70 -25.12 -35.66
N SER A 858 -5.95 -25.20 -34.56
CA SER A 858 -5.46 -26.46 -34.04
C SER A 858 -6.63 -27.12 -33.30
N ASN A 859 -7.50 -27.79 -34.05
CA ASN A 859 -8.57 -28.63 -33.51
C ASN A 859 -8.02 -29.84 -32.69
N ASP A 860 -6.69 -29.94 -32.50
CA ASP A 860 -5.99 -31.04 -31.82
C ASP A 860 -5.36 -30.64 -30.46
N ILE A 861 -5.64 -29.44 -29.91
CA ILE A 861 -5.16 -29.10 -28.56
C ILE A 861 -6.19 -29.54 -27.50
N ASN A 862 -5.80 -30.57 -26.76
CA ASN A 862 -6.39 -31.15 -25.55
C ASN A 862 -7.49 -30.33 -24.85
N LYS A 863 -8.68 -30.94 -24.77
CA LYS A 863 -9.92 -30.46 -24.13
C LYS A 863 -9.91 -30.35 -22.59
N GLU A 864 -8.76 -30.32 -21.94
CA GLU A 864 -8.68 -30.29 -20.47
C GLU A 864 -7.93 -29.04 -19.99
N ASN A 865 -8.72 -27.97 -19.79
CA ASN A 865 -8.76 -27.12 -18.58
C ASN A 865 -9.01 -25.63 -18.92
N HIS A 866 -10.10 -25.12 -18.33
CA HIS A 866 -10.54 -23.73 -18.21
C HIS A 866 -10.76 -22.90 -19.48
N ILE A 867 -11.97 -23.03 -20.02
CA ILE A 867 -12.50 -22.30 -21.18
C ILE A 867 -12.95 -20.88 -20.78
N ASN A 868 -12.25 -19.88 -21.32
CA ASN A 868 -12.81 -18.55 -21.55
C ASN A 868 -13.85 -18.65 -22.70
N LYS A 869 -15.12 -18.37 -22.41
CA LYS A 869 -16.26 -18.54 -23.32
C LYS A 869 -16.24 -17.70 -24.61
N GLN A 870 -15.30 -16.76 -24.76
CA GLN A 870 -15.21 -15.91 -25.96
C GLN A 870 -14.50 -16.62 -27.12
N THR A 871 -13.62 -17.59 -26.85
CA THR A 871 -12.91 -18.36 -27.87
C THR A 871 -13.86 -19.30 -28.63
N GLU A 872 -14.96 -19.73 -28.01
CA GLU A 872 -15.96 -20.60 -28.64
C GLU A 872 -16.69 -19.95 -29.83
N ILE A 873 -16.80 -18.62 -29.90
CA ILE A 873 -17.51 -17.97 -31.03
C ILE A 873 -16.62 -17.87 -32.27
N ASN A 874 -15.31 -17.67 -32.11
CA ASN A 874 -14.37 -17.65 -33.23
C ASN A 874 -14.00 -19.07 -33.70
N GLU A 875 -13.98 -20.05 -32.79
CA GLU A 875 -13.82 -21.46 -33.15
C GLU A 875 -15.04 -22.00 -33.93
N LEU A 876 -16.25 -21.48 -33.71
CA LEU A 876 -17.46 -21.96 -34.37
C LEU A 876 -17.49 -21.69 -35.88
N TYR A 877 -16.73 -20.70 -36.37
CA TYR A 877 -16.71 -20.31 -37.80
C TYR A 877 -15.39 -20.61 -38.51
N GLY A 878 -14.36 -21.09 -37.80
CA GLY A 878 -13.09 -21.51 -38.40
C GLY A 878 -12.34 -20.40 -39.14
N ILE A 879 -12.65 -19.13 -38.88
CA ILE A 879 -12.02 -17.98 -39.53
C ILE A 879 -10.69 -17.70 -38.82
N PRO A 880 -9.54 -17.78 -39.51
CA PRO A 880 -8.27 -17.42 -38.92
C PRO A 880 -8.27 -15.92 -38.57
N ASN A 881 -8.00 -15.59 -37.32
CA ASN A 881 -7.90 -14.21 -36.81
C ASN A 881 -6.45 -13.74 -36.66
N LYS A 882 -5.48 -14.58 -37.05
CA LYS A 882 -4.05 -14.37 -36.84
C LYS A 882 -3.23 -14.81 -38.06
N VAL A 883 -2.30 -13.96 -38.50
CA VAL A 883 -1.26 -14.28 -39.48
C VAL A 883 0.11 -14.04 -38.86
N SER A 884 0.98 -15.04 -38.86
CA SER A 884 2.34 -14.90 -38.33
C SER A 884 3.32 -14.66 -39.47
N VAL A 885 4.14 -13.63 -39.32
CA VAL A 885 5.19 -13.24 -40.28
C VAL A 885 6.54 -13.50 -39.65
N THR A 886 7.30 -14.45 -40.18
CA THR A 886 8.63 -14.81 -39.67
C THR A 886 9.73 -14.17 -40.51
N TYR A 887 10.64 -13.45 -39.87
CA TYR A 887 11.83 -12.81 -40.43
C TYR A 887 13.08 -13.56 -39.94
N GLY A 888 13.87 -14.12 -40.86
CA GLY A 888 15.11 -14.83 -40.54
C GLY A 888 16.36 -13.94 -40.43
N GLY A 889 17.51 -14.55 -40.12
CA GLY A 889 18.83 -13.96 -40.31
C GLY A 889 19.23 -12.80 -39.40
N GLY A 890 18.70 -12.75 -38.18
CA GLY A 890 19.17 -11.83 -37.16
C GLY A 890 20.54 -12.22 -36.57
N TYR A 891 21.06 -11.35 -35.71
CA TYR A 891 22.33 -11.54 -35.01
C TYR A 891 22.33 -12.85 -34.19
N SER A 892 23.37 -13.68 -34.33
CA SER A 892 23.45 -14.97 -33.62
C SER A 892 22.29 -15.92 -33.93
N ASP A 893 21.89 -15.99 -35.21
CA ASP A 893 20.81 -16.84 -35.72
C ASP A 893 19.43 -16.56 -35.09
N THR A 894 19.22 -15.35 -34.56
CA THR A 894 17.89 -14.96 -34.06
C THR A 894 16.90 -14.79 -35.20
N SER A 895 15.63 -15.04 -34.92
CA SER A 895 14.53 -14.71 -35.83
C SER A 895 13.48 -13.87 -35.13
N ALA A 896 12.64 -13.17 -35.89
CA ALA A 896 11.52 -12.41 -35.34
C ALA A 896 10.20 -12.89 -35.93
N ILE A 897 9.21 -13.15 -35.10
CA ILE A 897 7.87 -13.61 -35.45
C ILE A 897 6.89 -12.51 -35.08
N ILE A 898 6.28 -11.88 -36.09
CA ILE A 898 5.24 -10.86 -35.93
C ILE A 898 3.87 -11.49 -36.14
N ASN A 899 3.11 -11.63 -35.06
CA ASN A 899 1.75 -12.14 -35.05
C ASN A 899 0.76 -11.00 -35.30
N LEU A 900 0.30 -10.87 -36.54
CA LEU A 900 -0.73 -9.92 -36.94
C LEU A 900 -2.11 -10.46 -36.53
N ILE A 901 -2.77 -9.79 -35.59
CA ILE A 901 -4.10 -10.13 -35.06
C ILE A 901 -5.11 -9.16 -35.68
N CYS A 902 -6.21 -9.68 -36.23
CA CYS A 902 -7.26 -8.85 -36.81
C CYS A 902 -7.89 -7.94 -35.76
N ASP A 903 -7.83 -6.64 -36.01
CA ASP A 903 -8.54 -5.59 -35.29
C ASP A 903 -9.04 -4.53 -36.27
N GLU A 904 -10.34 -4.53 -36.55
CA GLU A 904 -10.96 -3.57 -37.48
C GLU A 904 -10.90 -2.12 -36.98
N GLY A 905 -10.73 -1.92 -35.66
CA GLY A 905 -10.65 -0.60 -35.03
C GLY A 905 -9.29 0.09 -35.19
N VAL A 906 -8.26 -0.65 -35.60
CA VAL A 906 -6.88 -0.15 -35.68
C VAL A 906 -6.46 0.08 -37.14
N SER A 907 -6.12 1.33 -37.48
CA SER A 907 -5.47 1.64 -38.75
C SER A 907 -3.94 1.48 -38.62
N GLY A 908 -3.35 0.48 -39.28
CA GLY A 908 -1.90 0.23 -39.25
C GLY A 908 -1.48 -0.87 -38.27
N PHE A 909 -0.31 -0.75 -37.66
CA PHE A 909 0.23 -1.70 -36.69
C PHE A 909 0.23 -1.12 -35.27
N LEU A 910 -0.53 -1.73 -34.36
CA LEU A 910 -0.49 -1.45 -32.92
C LEU A 910 0.17 -2.63 -32.21
N PHE A 911 1.45 -2.46 -31.84
CA PHE A 911 2.19 -3.48 -31.10
C PHE A 911 1.62 -3.61 -29.68
N GLN A 912 1.40 -4.85 -29.25
CA GLN A 912 1.17 -5.12 -27.83
C GLN A 912 2.47 -4.84 -27.06
N THR A 913 2.33 -4.31 -25.84
CA THR A 913 3.46 -3.94 -24.99
C THR A 913 4.36 -5.14 -24.63
N ILE A 914 3.80 -6.36 -24.59
CA ILE A 914 4.50 -7.57 -24.16
C ILE A 914 4.86 -8.42 -25.38
N GLY A 915 6.11 -8.86 -25.45
CA GLY A 915 6.63 -9.90 -26.33
C GLY A 915 7.41 -10.96 -25.54
N SER A 916 7.76 -12.06 -26.20
CA SER A 916 8.57 -13.13 -25.61
C SER A 916 9.79 -13.45 -26.45
N ILE A 917 10.83 -13.99 -25.81
CA ILE A 917 11.99 -14.58 -26.45
C ILE A 917 11.97 -16.08 -26.18
N GLU A 918 11.79 -16.87 -27.23
CA GLU A 918 11.72 -18.33 -27.13
C GLU A 918 12.66 -18.97 -28.14
N ASN A 919 13.68 -19.69 -27.68
CA ASN A 919 14.66 -20.36 -28.54
C ASN A 919 15.28 -19.41 -29.60
N ASN A 920 15.75 -18.23 -29.17
CA ASN A 920 16.25 -17.14 -30.04
C ASN A 920 15.22 -16.54 -31.01
N ASN A 921 13.92 -16.82 -30.84
CA ASN A 921 12.86 -16.20 -31.62
C ASN A 921 12.20 -15.08 -30.80
N TYR A 922 12.24 -13.87 -31.33
CA TYR A 922 11.52 -12.73 -30.78
C TYR A 922 10.08 -12.74 -31.27
N ILE A 923 9.13 -12.96 -30.39
CA ILE A 923 7.71 -13.10 -30.72
C ILE A 923 6.97 -11.85 -30.28
N TYR A 924 6.31 -11.18 -31.23
CA TYR A 924 5.52 -9.98 -30.99
C TYR A 924 4.09 -10.18 -31.47
N ASN A 925 3.12 -9.63 -30.74
CA ASN A 925 1.72 -9.57 -31.15
C ASN A 925 1.37 -8.15 -31.58
N VAL A 926 0.66 -8.01 -32.71
CA VAL A 926 0.35 -6.73 -33.33
C VAL A 926 -1.11 -6.73 -33.76
N ASN A 927 -1.91 -5.83 -33.20
CA ASN A 927 -3.28 -5.61 -33.63
C ASN A 927 -3.28 -4.77 -34.92
N THR A 928 -3.99 -5.22 -35.94
CA THR A 928 -4.04 -4.56 -37.24
C THR A 928 -5.29 -4.93 -38.04
N ASN A 929 -5.85 -3.97 -38.77
CA ASN A 929 -6.90 -4.26 -39.75
C ASN A 929 -6.39 -5.01 -40.99
N ALA A 930 -5.08 -5.05 -41.23
CA ALA A 930 -4.47 -5.73 -42.38
C ALA A 930 -4.70 -7.25 -42.37
N ALA A 931 -4.74 -7.83 -41.16
CA ALA A 931 -4.97 -9.24 -40.94
C ALA A 931 -6.47 -9.60 -40.84
N CYS A 932 -7.36 -8.63 -41.10
CA CYS A 932 -8.79 -8.89 -41.10
C CYS A 932 -9.25 -9.52 -42.43
N PRO A 933 -10.13 -10.55 -42.38
CA PRO A 933 -10.70 -11.14 -43.59
C PRO A 933 -11.51 -10.12 -44.39
N VAL A 934 -11.16 -9.95 -45.66
CA VAL A 934 -11.91 -9.11 -46.61
C VAL A 934 -12.72 -9.99 -47.56
N ASP A 935 -13.87 -9.48 -48.00
CA ASP A 935 -14.67 -10.15 -49.02
C ASP A 935 -13.84 -10.29 -50.30
N LYS A 936 -13.77 -11.52 -50.83
CA LYS A 936 -13.07 -11.77 -52.09
C LYS A 936 -13.74 -10.97 -53.18
N SER A 937 -13.06 -9.91 -53.65
CA SER A 937 -13.60 -9.02 -54.67
C SER A 937 -14.04 -9.86 -55.87
N ARG A 938 -15.36 -9.91 -56.14
CA ARG A 938 -15.90 -10.62 -57.30
C ARG A 938 -15.16 -10.11 -58.53
N LYS A 939 -14.48 -11.01 -59.24
CA LYS A 939 -13.65 -10.68 -60.42
C LYS A 939 -14.37 -9.66 -61.30
N VAL A 940 -13.74 -8.50 -61.47
CA VAL A 940 -14.18 -7.45 -62.38
C VAL A 940 -14.40 -8.07 -63.76
N ILE A 941 -15.52 -7.67 -64.40
CA ILE A 941 -15.99 -8.10 -65.73
C ILE A 941 -14.80 -8.31 -66.68
N SER A 942 -14.62 -9.54 -67.18
CA SER A 942 -13.47 -9.88 -68.03
C SER A 942 -13.43 -8.98 -69.26
N GLY A 943 -12.24 -8.62 -69.75
CA GLY A 943 -12.10 -7.80 -70.96
C GLY A 943 -12.84 -8.38 -72.18
N GLY A 944 -13.06 -9.70 -72.22
CA GLY A 944 -13.89 -10.36 -73.22
C GLY A 944 -15.38 -10.01 -73.12
N ALA A 945 -15.91 -9.82 -71.92
CA ALA A 945 -17.29 -9.37 -71.72
C ALA A 945 -17.46 -7.89 -72.09
N ILE A 946 -16.48 -7.02 -71.79
CA ILE A 946 -16.49 -5.62 -72.25
C ILE A 946 -16.43 -5.55 -73.78
N PHE A 947 -15.55 -6.34 -74.41
CA PHE A 947 -15.47 -6.44 -75.87
C PHE A 947 -16.80 -6.92 -76.50
N LEU A 948 -17.41 -7.96 -75.95
CA LEU A 948 -18.71 -8.47 -76.41
C LEU A 948 -19.82 -7.42 -76.26
N ILE A 949 -19.84 -6.68 -75.16
CA ILE A 949 -20.81 -5.58 -74.96
C ILE A 949 -20.62 -4.51 -76.05
N CYS A 950 -19.39 -4.11 -76.36
CA CYS A 950 -19.11 -3.15 -77.44
C CYS A 950 -19.56 -3.66 -78.82
N VAL A 951 -19.27 -4.93 -79.15
CA VAL A 951 -19.67 -5.53 -80.43
C VAL A 951 -21.19 -5.61 -80.56
N ILE A 952 -21.89 -6.01 -79.49
CA ILE A 952 -23.37 -6.07 -79.49
C ILE A 952 -23.96 -4.67 -79.70
N ILE A 953 -23.42 -3.64 -79.02
CA ILE A 953 -23.89 -2.25 -79.19
C ILE A 953 -23.74 -1.79 -80.65
N ILE A 954 -22.59 -2.08 -81.29
CA ILE A 954 -22.35 -1.72 -82.70
C ILE A 954 -23.32 -2.45 -83.64
N CYS A 955 -23.55 -3.74 -83.42
CA CYS A 955 -24.52 -4.52 -84.21
C CYS A 955 -25.94 -3.95 -84.08
N VAL A 956 -26.39 -3.65 -82.86
CA VAL A 956 -27.73 -3.08 -82.61
C VAL A 956 -27.87 -1.72 -83.31
N LEU A 957 -26.87 -0.84 -83.21
CA LEU A 957 -26.87 0.45 -83.90
C LEU A 957 -26.90 0.30 -85.42
N TYR A 958 -26.13 -0.64 -85.97
CA TYR A 958 -26.12 -0.93 -87.40
C TYR A 958 -27.52 -1.36 -87.89
N PHE A 959 -28.19 -2.27 -87.17
CA PHE A 959 -29.54 -2.71 -87.52
C PHE A 959 -30.56 -1.59 -87.36
N ALA A 960 -30.53 -0.85 -86.26
CA ALA A 960 -31.47 0.24 -86.01
C ALA A 960 -31.36 1.35 -87.07
N ILE A 961 -30.14 1.84 -87.33
CA ILE A 961 -29.90 2.90 -88.31
C ILE A 961 -30.19 2.39 -89.72
N GLY A 962 -29.72 1.21 -90.09
CA GLY A 962 -29.93 0.68 -91.44
C GLY A 962 -31.40 0.34 -91.73
N MET A 963 -32.17 -0.13 -90.74
CA MET A 963 -33.61 -0.29 -90.89
C MET A 963 -34.33 1.05 -91.05
N ILE A 964 -33.94 2.09 -90.30
CA ILE A 964 -34.48 3.45 -90.48
C ILE A 964 -34.16 3.99 -91.88
N VAL A 965 -32.92 3.82 -92.36
CA VAL A 965 -32.50 4.29 -93.70
C VAL A 965 -33.27 3.57 -94.81
N ASN A 966 -33.42 2.24 -94.73
CA ASN A 966 -34.21 1.48 -95.71
C ASN A 966 -35.69 1.83 -95.66
N TYR A 967 -36.24 2.05 -94.45
CA TYR A 967 -37.62 2.48 -94.29
C TYR A 967 -37.88 3.85 -94.91
N VAL A 968 -36.96 4.80 -94.74
CA VAL A 968 -37.04 6.14 -95.34
C VAL A 968 -36.89 6.09 -96.88
N LYS A 969 -36.03 5.22 -97.41
CA LYS A 969 -35.81 5.10 -98.86
C LYS A 969 -36.94 4.38 -99.59
N ASP A 970 -37.35 3.22 -99.08
CA ASP A 970 -38.18 2.27 -99.82
C ASP A 970 -39.58 2.10 -99.21
N GLY A 971 -39.87 2.77 -98.09
CA GLY A 971 -41.17 2.72 -97.40
C GLY A 971 -41.44 1.38 -96.69
N ILE A 972 -40.49 0.45 -96.69
CA ILE A 972 -40.64 -0.90 -96.15
C ILE A 972 -39.51 -1.14 -95.13
N ILE A 973 -39.85 -1.68 -93.96
CA ILE A 973 -38.87 -2.05 -92.94
C ILE A 973 -38.19 -3.35 -93.38
N MET A 974 -37.00 -3.24 -93.96
CA MET A 974 -36.16 -4.38 -94.34
C MET A 974 -34.80 -4.30 -93.65
N ILE A 975 -34.29 -5.46 -93.25
CA ILE A 975 -32.97 -5.59 -92.63
C ILE A 975 -31.89 -5.12 -93.63
N PRO A 976 -30.99 -4.20 -93.23
CA PRO A 976 -29.92 -3.70 -94.08
C PRO A 976 -28.96 -4.82 -94.49
N ASN A 977 -28.76 -4.99 -95.79
CA ASN A 977 -27.98 -6.08 -96.38
C ASN A 977 -28.52 -7.49 -96.03
N ALA A 978 -29.84 -7.70 -96.12
CA ALA A 978 -30.49 -8.97 -95.77
C ALA A 978 -29.84 -10.22 -96.40
N GLY A 979 -29.33 -10.12 -97.64
CA GLY A 979 -28.59 -11.21 -98.29
C GLY A 979 -27.36 -11.65 -97.50
N PHE A 980 -26.53 -10.70 -97.06
CA PHE A 980 -25.35 -10.96 -96.24
C PHE A 980 -25.73 -11.61 -94.91
N TRP A 981 -26.74 -11.10 -94.20
CA TRP A 981 -27.13 -11.65 -92.90
C TRP A 981 -27.73 -13.06 -92.99
N ASN A 982 -28.39 -13.37 -94.11
CA ASN A 982 -28.88 -14.72 -94.35
C ASN A 982 -27.72 -15.70 -94.55
N GLU A 983 -26.72 -15.34 -95.35
CA GLU A 983 -25.50 -16.15 -95.56
C GLU A 983 -24.63 -16.23 -94.30
N PHE A 984 -24.52 -15.14 -93.54
CA PHE A 984 -23.81 -15.09 -92.28
C PHE A 984 -24.49 -15.97 -91.21
N GLY A 985 -25.83 -15.94 -91.14
CA GLY A 985 -26.61 -16.82 -90.27
C GLY A 985 -26.45 -18.30 -90.61
N LEU A 986 -26.42 -18.65 -91.90
CA LEU A 986 -26.12 -20.00 -92.36
C LEU A 986 -24.68 -20.42 -91.99
N SER A 987 -23.72 -19.49 -92.08
CA SER A 987 -22.32 -19.74 -91.73
C SER A 987 -22.13 -19.93 -90.22
N ILE A 988 -22.78 -19.12 -89.38
CA ILE A 988 -22.79 -19.32 -87.92
C ILE A 988 -23.49 -20.62 -87.55
N SER A 989 -24.64 -20.92 -88.16
CA SER A 989 -25.37 -22.18 -87.94
C SER A 989 -24.49 -23.39 -88.26
N ALA A 990 -23.79 -23.37 -89.40
CA ALA A 990 -22.85 -24.42 -89.78
C ALA A 990 -21.66 -24.51 -88.82
N ALA A 991 -21.10 -23.37 -88.39
CA ALA A 991 -19.99 -23.34 -87.43
C ALA A 991 -20.39 -23.84 -86.03
N VAL A 992 -21.59 -23.49 -85.55
CA VAL A 992 -22.15 -23.96 -84.27
C VAL A 992 -22.47 -25.44 -84.36
N ALA A 993 -23.09 -25.91 -85.46
CA ALA A 993 -23.32 -27.32 -85.70
C ALA A 993 -22.00 -28.12 -85.72
N PHE A 994 -20.93 -27.58 -86.30
CA PHE A 994 -19.60 -28.19 -86.32
C PHE A 994 -18.94 -28.22 -84.92
N LEU A 995 -19.05 -27.14 -84.14
CA LEU A 995 -18.53 -27.04 -82.77
C LEU A 995 -19.24 -28.01 -81.82
N PHE A 996 -20.57 -28.11 -81.86
CA PHE A 996 -21.33 -29.00 -80.97
C PHE A 996 -21.33 -30.47 -81.42
N SER A 997 -21.08 -30.75 -82.71
CA SER A 997 -20.88 -32.13 -83.18
C SER A 997 -19.43 -32.62 -83.05
N CYS A 998 -18.50 -31.78 -82.58
CA CYS A 998 -17.07 -32.07 -82.45
C CYS A 998 -16.48 -32.74 -83.72
N GLY A 999 -16.93 -32.30 -84.90
CA GLY A 999 -16.49 -32.87 -86.19
C GLY A 999 -16.98 -34.30 -86.48
N LYS A 1000 -17.97 -34.82 -85.74
CA LYS A 1000 -18.54 -36.17 -85.94
C LYS A 1000 -19.97 -36.10 -86.48
N THR A 1001 -20.11 -35.76 -87.75
CA THR A 1001 -21.31 -36.09 -88.52
C THR A 1001 -20.93 -36.94 -89.73
N LYS A 1002 -21.60 -38.08 -89.86
CA LYS A 1002 -21.56 -38.96 -91.04
C LYS A 1002 -21.98 -38.16 -92.27
N GLU A 1003 -21.33 -38.48 -93.40
CA GLU A 1003 -21.65 -37.99 -94.75
C GLU A 1003 -23.16 -37.74 -94.94
N ILE A 1004 -23.55 -36.46 -94.89
CA ILE A 1004 -24.76 -35.99 -95.54
C ILE A 1004 -24.28 -35.32 -96.80
N THR A 1005 -24.49 -36.00 -97.92
CA THR A 1005 -24.26 -35.52 -99.28
C THR A 1005 -25.19 -34.32 -99.54
N LEU A 1006 -24.76 -33.13 -99.12
CA LEU A 1006 -25.39 -31.88 -99.51
C LEU A 1006 -24.80 -31.46 -100.84
N GLN A 1007 -25.54 -31.81 -101.90
CA GLN A 1007 -25.30 -31.40 -103.28
C GLN A 1007 -25.55 -29.88 -103.37
N SER A 1008 -24.53 -29.09 -103.03
CA SER A 1008 -24.52 -27.64 -103.18
C SER A 1008 -24.11 -27.30 -104.61
N ASN A 1009 -25.05 -26.80 -105.41
CA ASN A 1009 -24.83 -26.20 -106.74
C ASN A 1009 -24.11 -24.84 -106.64
N TYR A 1010 -22.90 -24.82 -106.09
CA TYR A 1010 -21.99 -23.67 -106.17
C TYR A 1010 -21.01 -23.91 -107.31
N ASP A 1011 -21.51 -23.81 -108.54
CA ASP A 1011 -20.73 -23.47 -109.75
C ASP A 1011 -21.69 -23.33 -110.93
N LYS A 1012 -22.25 -22.13 -111.11
CA LYS A 1012 -22.54 -21.55 -112.43
C LYS A 1012 -23.02 -20.09 -112.38
N ILE A 1013 -22.21 -19.26 -113.02
CA ILE A 1013 -22.51 -18.05 -113.82
C ILE A 1013 -22.05 -16.71 -113.22
N THR A 1014 -20.94 -16.26 -113.84
CA THR A 1014 -20.31 -14.93 -114.02
C THR A 1014 -19.78 -14.16 -112.82
#